data_AF-A0A7T5UKV5-F1
#
_entry.id   AF-A0A7T5UKV5-F1
#
_cell.length_a   1.000
_cell.length_b   1.000
_cell.length_c   1.000
_cell.angle_alpha   90.00
_cell.angle_beta   90.00
_cell.angle_gamma   90.00
#
_symmetry.space_group_name_H-M   'P 1'
#
loop_
_entity.id
_entity.type
_entity.pdbx_description
1 polymer ?
#
loop_
_entity_poly.entity_id
_entity_poly.type
_entity_poly.pdbx_seq_one_letter_code
_entity_poly.pdbx_strand_id
1 'polypeptide(L)'
;MKLPFFSSIFNKKEKIKYFLTLLLRDEKIIAAIFKEVNGQASIVSKHEENLPNTLETLPFEELLDILDKAISGIEEYVWAIEVQKTIFGVKENWAEGEKIKKEHLLKLKKISDALGLIPIGFLIIHEAIINLLQQEEGVPVSGILVEISQKNAAISLFRAGRVIETKRTKIEEDIAKVTDRLLHHFINQEVLPSRIIILSDKNNHEALSQSFISHSWSKSLPFLHVPQITILSEDFDVKSIIFGAATQMGFEVLDQQKEIQKPENNQIDKTLEEEFGFVKNKDVNEIKINIGTQQEEKLEPIIAETKHTKLRKLLISLGYIFYSSFKILKNIIKKLYVFKKFGKNKIIFIPPIIIAIIAIFLSYIFLLKATVSLSVRPKIVEQNQDITFSTKAPTDFSKNIISAKTLETTQDGKITKSASGKKEVGEKAKGTITILSALGKEQTFTKGTVITSSNKLKFALDETVKIASSSGLSDVKTIKTNVVAEDIGKEYNLPSGTKFTIDDFGSSEVEAKNDAAFSGGSKKEVMVVSKKDVEKAIEEITKNLEEKAKKSMEEKIDQKNKLLPVIVNSEFSQKSLDKKVGEETETFTIAGNINYNGISYPDDELQKLSKELLKEKTIDDAFIQDDISYALENSKKKNNNEVSAAIHVKALLLPKLEKEKIANTLSGKSFDEAQKILLKIPQVSHVSIKLSPSLPFVLKNLPRIAKNITVIVDKE
;
A
#
# COMPACT_ATOMS: atom_id res chain seq x y z
N MET A 1 -35.50 41.01 8.22
CA MET A 1 -36.04 39.64 8.37
C MET A 1 -36.11 39.02 6.98
N LYS A 2 -35.34 37.93 6.75
CA LYS A 2 -35.37 36.90 5.65
C LYS A 2 -35.38 37.40 4.18
N LEU A 3 -34.51 37.01 3.24
CA LEU A 3 -33.42 36.03 3.06
C LEU A 3 -32.59 36.47 1.83
N PRO A 4 -31.29 36.10 1.70
CA PRO A 4 -30.43 36.39 0.54
C PRO A 4 -30.18 35.16 -0.37
N PHE A 5 -29.46 35.40 -1.48
CA PHE A 5 -28.76 34.48 -2.41
C PHE A 5 -29.42 34.20 -3.77
N PHE A 6 -28.79 34.73 -4.84
CA PHE A 6 -28.37 33.97 -6.04
C PHE A 6 -27.27 34.76 -6.78
N SER A 7 -26.01 34.45 -6.48
CA SER A 7 -24.89 34.73 -7.37
C SER A 7 -23.83 33.68 -7.12
N SER A 8 -23.38 33.02 -8.19
CA SER A 8 -22.33 32.00 -8.26
C SER A 8 -22.79 30.54 -8.26
N ILE A 9 -23.26 30.08 -9.42
CA ILE A 9 -23.00 28.72 -9.90
C ILE A 9 -22.26 28.87 -11.23
N PHE A 10 -20.93 28.93 -11.14
CA PHE A 10 -20.03 28.55 -12.23
C PHE A 10 -19.23 27.35 -11.74
N ASN A 11 -19.21 26.29 -12.55
CA ASN A 11 -18.52 25.01 -12.36
C ASN A 11 -17.16 25.14 -11.66
N LYS A 12 -17.02 24.56 -10.46
CA LYS A 12 -15.71 24.28 -9.87
C LYS A 12 -15.25 22.91 -10.39
N LYS A 13 -14.49 22.90 -11.49
CA LYS A 13 -13.79 21.68 -11.98
C LYS A 13 -12.89 21.15 -10.85
N GLU A 14 -13.03 19.87 -10.50
CA GLU A 14 -12.05 19.18 -9.65
C GLU A 14 -10.66 19.26 -10.31
N LYS A 15 -9.65 19.72 -9.56
CA LYS A 15 -8.28 19.87 -10.08
C LYS A 15 -7.59 18.50 -10.04
N ILE A 16 -7.50 17.84 -11.19
CA ILE A 16 -6.65 16.66 -11.38
C ILE A 16 -5.19 17.07 -11.10
N LYS A 17 -4.52 16.35 -10.21
CA LYS A 17 -3.09 16.56 -9.91
C LYS A 17 -2.26 15.58 -10.70
N TYR A 18 -1.19 16.08 -11.31
CA TYR A 18 -0.24 15.28 -12.06
C TYR A 18 1.12 15.32 -11.36
N PHE A 19 1.79 14.19 -11.39
CA PHE A 19 3.10 14.00 -10.78
C PHE A 19 4.04 13.37 -11.80
N LEU A 20 5.27 13.86 -11.83
CA LEU A 20 6.36 13.27 -12.58
C LEU A 20 7.08 12.29 -11.66
N THR A 21 7.38 11.11 -12.17
CA THR A 21 8.32 10.18 -11.56
C THR A 21 9.50 9.99 -12.49
N LEU A 22 10.71 10.16 -11.97
CA LEU A 22 11.96 9.89 -12.68
C LEU A 22 12.68 8.73 -12.00
N LEU A 23 12.70 7.57 -12.65
CA LEU A 23 13.45 6.40 -12.19
C LEU A 23 14.85 6.46 -12.80
N LEU A 24 15.85 6.54 -11.92
CA LEU A 24 17.26 6.60 -12.27
C LEU A 24 17.89 5.23 -12.05
N ARG A 25 17.77 4.34 -13.04
CA ARG A 25 18.39 3.01 -13.02
C ARG A 25 19.84 3.07 -13.51
N ASP A 26 20.55 1.96 -13.47
CA ASP A 26 22.00 1.94 -13.76
C ASP A 26 22.32 2.36 -15.20
N GLU A 27 21.55 1.87 -16.17
CA GLU A 27 21.77 2.09 -17.61
C GLU A 27 20.50 2.55 -18.33
N LYS A 28 19.49 3.01 -17.59
CA LYS A 28 18.20 3.42 -18.12
C LYS A 28 17.60 4.52 -17.24
N ILE A 29 16.94 5.48 -17.88
CA ILE A 29 16.09 6.48 -17.23
C ILE A 29 14.67 6.25 -17.68
N ILE A 30 13.73 6.25 -16.74
CA ILE A 30 12.31 6.13 -17.03
C ILE A 30 11.60 7.36 -16.48
N ALA A 31 10.94 8.10 -17.36
CA ALA A 31 10.05 9.19 -16.98
C ALA A 31 8.61 8.70 -17.08
N ALA A 32 7.80 8.93 -16.05
CA ALA A 32 6.40 8.57 -16.05
C ALA A 32 5.55 9.68 -15.43
N ILE A 33 4.40 9.96 -16.05
CA ILE A 33 3.38 10.82 -15.48
C ILE A 33 2.30 9.94 -14.88
N PHE A 34 1.92 10.22 -13.65
CA PHE A 34 0.69 9.67 -13.08
C PHE A 34 -0.23 10.78 -12.61
N LYS A 35 -1.53 10.53 -12.72
CA LYS A 35 -2.58 11.43 -12.22
C LYS A 35 -3.20 10.86 -10.97
N GLU A 36 -3.53 11.75 -10.04
CA GLU A 36 -4.39 11.47 -8.91
C GLU A 36 -5.80 11.98 -9.21
N VAL A 37 -6.79 11.08 -9.10
CA VAL A 37 -8.21 11.39 -9.21
C VAL A 37 -8.91 10.66 -8.07
N ASN A 38 -9.57 11.40 -7.17
CA ASN A 38 -10.34 10.84 -6.04
C ASN A 38 -9.54 9.88 -5.15
N GLY A 39 -8.27 10.23 -4.87
CA GLY A 39 -7.37 9.41 -4.07
C GLY A 39 -6.83 8.19 -4.80
N GLN A 40 -7.01 8.07 -6.13
CA GLN A 40 -6.48 6.98 -6.94
C GLN A 40 -5.41 7.46 -7.92
N ALA A 41 -4.22 6.85 -7.89
CA ALA A 41 -3.14 7.09 -8.82
C ALA A 41 -3.26 6.16 -10.04
N SER A 42 -3.15 6.73 -11.24
CA SER A 42 -3.10 5.98 -12.50
C SER A 42 -2.01 6.52 -13.42
N ILE A 43 -1.29 5.61 -14.08
CA ILE A 43 -0.24 5.96 -15.04
C ILE A 43 -0.91 6.61 -16.26
N VAL A 44 -0.41 7.77 -16.66
CA VAL A 44 -0.90 8.54 -17.81
C VAL A 44 -0.03 8.28 -19.03
N SER A 45 1.29 8.38 -18.84
CA SER A 45 2.28 8.18 -19.90
C SER A 45 3.59 7.74 -19.27
N LYS A 46 4.40 7.01 -20.04
CA LYS A 46 5.77 6.64 -19.69
C LYS A 46 6.66 6.75 -20.92
N HIS A 47 7.92 7.08 -20.71
CA HIS A 47 8.95 7.08 -21.74
C HIS A 47 10.28 6.65 -21.13
N GLU A 48 11.05 5.90 -21.89
CA GLU A 48 12.29 5.26 -21.43
C GLU A 48 13.44 5.68 -22.34
N GLU A 49 14.55 6.10 -21.73
CA GLU A 49 15.79 6.42 -22.44
C GLU A 49 16.94 5.57 -21.89
N ASN A 50 17.73 4.99 -22.80
CA ASN A 50 18.88 4.19 -22.42
C ASN A 50 20.10 5.08 -22.21
N LEU A 51 20.90 4.76 -21.19
CA LEU A 51 22.17 5.44 -20.94
C LEU A 51 23.31 4.75 -21.72
N PRO A 52 24.23 5.52 -22.33
CA PRO A 52 25.37 4.93 -23.03
C PRO A 52 26.37 4.26 -22.07
N ASN A 53 26.45 4.77 -20.85
CA ASN A 53 27.27 4.30 -19.73
C ASN A 53 26.46 4.31 -18.42
N THR A 54 27.04 3.80 -17.33
CA THR A 54 26.33 3.78 -16.04
C THR A 54 26.09 5.19 -15.51
N LEU A 55 25.00 5.36 -14.77
CA LEU A 55 24.61 6.64 -14.15
C LEU A 55 25.71 7.29 -13.29
N GLU A 56 26.60 6.48 -12.71
CA GLU A 56 27.77 6.92 -11.94
C GLU A 56 28.89 7.50 -12.79
N THR A 57 29.06 7.00 -14.02
CA THR A 57 30.19 7.36 -14.90
C THR A 57 29.79 8.37 -15.97
N LEU A 58 28.49 8.59 -16.16
CA LEU A 58 27.96 9.52 -17.15
C LEU A 58 28.25 10.99 -16.79
N PRO A 59 28.79 11.79 -17.73
CA PRO A 59 28.93 13.24 -17.57
C PRO A 59 27.60 13.92 -17.23
N PHE A 60 27.66 15.00 -16.45
CA PHE A 60 26.45 15.68 -15.97
C PHE A 60 25.61 16.31 -17.09
N GLU A 61 26.25 16.93 -18.08
CA GLU A 61 25.54 17.54 -19.22
C GLU A 61 24.82 16.49 -20.08
N GLU A 62 25.47 15.34 -20.30
CA GLU A 62 24.87 14.23 -21.04
C GLU A 62 23.71 13.59 -20.26
N LEU A 63 23.82 13.51 -18.94
CA LEU A 63 22.70 13.10 -18.08
C LEU A 63 21.52 14.06 -18.18
N LEU A 64 21.77 15.38 -18.21
CA LEU A 64 20.70 16.38 -18.37
C LEU A 64 20.00 16.24 -19.71
N ASP A 65 20.75 16.08 -20.81
CA ASP A 65 20.18 15.89 -22.15
C ASP A 65 19.30 14.62 -22.23
N ILE A 66 19.73 13.53 -21.60
CA ILE A 66 18.94 12.29 -21.58
C ILE A 66 17.69 12.43 -20.69
N LEU A 67 17.80 13.11 -19.54
CA LEU A 67 16.63 13.39 -18.69
C LEU A 67 15.61 14.30 -19.39
N ASP A 68 16.09 15.33 -20.08
CA ASP A 68 15.25 16.24 -20.87
C ASP A 68 14.53 15.50 -21.99
N LYS A 69 15.22 14.60 -22.71
CA LYS A 69 14.60 13.70 -23.70
C LYS A 69 13.57 12.78 -23.07
N ALA A 70 13.89 12.18 -21.91
CA ALA A 70 12.97 11.29 -21.22
C ALA A 70 11.66 12.01 -20.82
N ILE A 71 11.77 13.24 -20.30
CA ILE A 71 10.64 14.09 -19.93
C ILE A 71 9.89 14.56 -21.18
N SER A 72 10.59 15.00 -22.22
CA SER A 72 9.97 15.43 -23.47
C SER A 72 9.15 14.31 -24.14
N GLY A 73 9.62 13.06 -24.04
CA GLY A 73 8.92 11.89 -24.60
C GLY A 73 7.56 11.60 -23.96
N ILE A 74 7.34 11.97 -22.69
CA ILE A 74 6.03 11.87 -22.02
C ILE A 74 5.14 13.10 -22.26
N GLU A 75 5.73 14.27 -22.50
CA GLU A 75 5.00 15.53 -22.75
C GLU A 75 4.33 15.58 -24.13
N GLU A 76 4.84 14.84 -25.12
CA GLU A 76 4.24 14.74 -26.46
C GLU A 76 2.77 14.28 -26.40
N TYR A 77 2.46 13.41 -25.43
CA TYR A 77 1.12 12.86 -25.18
C TYR A 77 0.26 13.77 -24.26
N VAL A 78 0.87 14.77 -23.60
CA VAL A 78 0.32 15.47 -22.43
C VAL A 78 0.58 17.01 -22.48
N TRP A 79 0.52 17.58 -23.68
CA TRP A 79 0.58 18.99 -24.10
C TRP A 79 -0.16 20.12 -23.32
N ALA A 80 -0.70 19.90 -22.12
CA ALA A 80 -1.42 20.95 -21.38
C ALA A 80 -1.26 20.85 -19.85
N ILE A 81 -0.25 20.11 -19.37
CA ILE A 81 -0.13 19.80 -17.95
C ILE A 81 1.16 20.37 -17.40
N GLU A 82 1.03 21.31 -16.48
CA GLU A 82 2.14 21.86 -15.72
C GLU A 82 2.58 20.83 -14.67
N VAL A 83 3.40 19.86 -15.07
CA VAL A 83 3.92 18.83 -14.17
C VAL A 83 5.12 19.39 -13.42
N GLN A 84 4.86 20.03 -12.27
CA GLN A 84 5.94 20.58 -11.47
C GLN A 84 6.44 19.61 -10.39
N LYS A 85 5.58 18.77 -9.83
CA LYS A 85 5.93 17.93 -8.67
C LYS A 85 6.58 16.61 -9.11
N THR A 86 7.80 16.39 -8.63
CA THR A 86 8.65 15.28 -9.07
C THR A 86 9.02 14.34 -7.92
N ILE A 87 8.93 13.03 -8.18
CA ILE A 87 9.37 11.96 -7.30
C ILE A 87 10.54 11.24 -7.96
N PHE A 88 11.66 11.14 -7.24
CA PHE A 88 12.84 10.44 -7.75
C PHE A 88 12.86 8.97 -7.30
N GLY A 89 12.85 8.04 -8.24
CA GLY A 89 13.25 6.65 -8.00
C GLY A 89 14.77 6.54 -8.10
N VAL A 90 15.44 6.19 -7.00
CA VAL A 90 16.91 6.12 -6.94
C VAL A 90 17.41 4.73 -6.58
N LYS A 91 18.67 4.45 -6.93
CA LYS A 91 19.36 3.21 -6.57
C LYS A 91 19.66 3.15 -5.07
N GLU A 92 19.79 1.94 -4.52
CA GLU A 92 20.05 1.72 -3.08
C GLU A 92 21.35 2.40 -2.63
N ASN A 93 22.38 2.38 -3.48
CA ASN A 93 23.68 2.97 -3.15
C ASN A 93 23.65 4.50 -3.08
N TRP A 94 22.59 5.15 -3.56
CA TRP A 94 22.41 6.60 -3.50
C TRP A 94 21.79 7.08 -2.18
N ALA A 95 21.26 6.16 -1.38
CA ALA A 95 20.61 6.45 -0.11
C ALA A 95 21.29 5.72 1.07
N GLU A 96 21.06 6.23 2.27
CA GLU A 96 21.43 5.59 3.54
C GLU A 96 20.26 5.79 4.52
N GLY A 97 19.52 4.71 4.76
CA GLY A 97 18.23 4.78 5.47
C GLY A 97 17.25 5.71 4.75
N GLU A 98 16.65 6.65 5.49
CA GLU A 98 15.63 7.57 4.97
C GLU A 98 16.20 8.83 4.28
N LYS A 99 17.50 8.85 3.96
CA LYS A 99 18.18 10.03 3.39
C LYS A 99 18.98 9.69 2.15
N ILE A 100 18.96 10.58 1.16
CA ILE A 100 19.88 10.55 0.02
C ILE A 100 21.27 11.00 0.49
N LYS A 101 22.32 10.29 0.07
CA LYS A 101 23.71 10.68 0.36
C LYS A 101 24.03 12.06 -0.22
N LYS A 102 24.92 12.79 0.45
CA LYS A 102 25.17 14.22 0.16
C LYS A 102 25.62 14.45 -1.29
N GLU A 103 26.48 13.61 -1.85
CA GLU A 103 26.94 13.75 -3.23
C GLU A 103 25.80 13.61 -4.26
N HIS A 104 24.89 12.67 -4.04
CA HIS A 104 23.76 12.41 -4.93
C HIS A 104 22.64 13.45 -4.74
N LEU A 105 22.44 13.93 -3.52
CA LEU A 105 21.49 14.99 -3.24
C LEU A 105 21.85 16.28 -4.00
N LEU A 106 23.14 16.65 -4.03
CA LEU A 106 23.60 17.80 -4.82
C LEU A 106 23.37 17.60 -6.32
N LYS A 107 23.59 16.38 -6.83
CA LYS A 107 23.32 16.03 -8.23
C LYS A 107 21.84 16.19 -8.57
N LEU A 108 20.93 15.67 -7.74
CA LEU A 108 19.48 15.79 -7.92
C LEU A 108 18.97 17.22 -7.81
N LYS A 109 19.55 18.05 -6.92
CA LYS A 109 19.25 19.48 -6.85
C LYS A 109 19.59 20.20 -8.15
N LYS A 110 20.80 20.00 -8.66
CA LYS A 110 21.21 20.59 -9.95
C LYS A 110 20.33 20.13 -11.11
N ILE A 111 19.93 18.85 -11.13
CA ILE A 111 18.97 18.33 -12.12
C ILE A 111 17.64 19.06 -11.99
N SER A 112 17.14 19.22 -10.77
CA SER A 112 15.88 19.89 -10.50
C SER A 112 15.91 21.35 -10.94
N ASP A 113 16.99 22.06 -10.63
CA ASP A 113 17.19 23.46 -11.02
C ASP A 113 17.29 23.62 -12.54
N ALA A 114 18.05 22.73 -13.21
CA ALA A 114 18.28 22.79 -14.65
C ALA A 114 17.02 22.45 -15.47
N LEU A 115 16.20 21.51 -15.00
CA LEU A 115 15.00 21.02 -15.69
C LEU A 115 13.70 21.62 -15.13
N GLY A 116 13.78 22.58 -14.20
CA GLY A 116 12.60 23.24 -13.63
C GLY A 116 11.68 22.32 -12.80
N LEU A 117 12.25 21.29 -12.16
CA LEU A 117 11.50 20.29 -11.40
C LEU A 117 11.32 20.72 -9.94
N ILE A 118 10.15 20.42 -9.35
CA ILE A 118 9.88 20.60 -7.92
C ILE A 118 9.91 19.23 -7.23
N PRO A 119 11.06 18.80 -6.66
CA PRO A 119 11.15 17.53 -5.96
C PRO A 119 10.27 17.52 -4.71
N ILE A 120 9.38 16.53 -4.60
CA ILE A 120 8.51 16.33 -3.42
C ILE A 120 8.89 15.09 -2.60
N GLY A 121 9.72 14.20 -3.15
CA GLY A 121 10.16 13.00 -2.44
C GLY A 121 11.06 12.10 -3.28
N PHE A 122 11.52 11.01 -2.68
CA PHE A 122 12.27 9.97 -3.36
C PHE A 122 11.91 8.58 -2.81
N LEU A 123 12.14 7.56 -3.62
CA LEU A 123 11.95 6.15 -3.29
C LEU A 123 13.15 5.34 -3.77
N ILE A 124 13.53 4.32 -3.01
CA ILE A 124 14.57 3.38 -3.42
C ILE A 124 13.92 2.29 -4.29
N ILE A 125 14.46 2.06 -5.49
CA ILE A 125 13.81 1.25 -6.53
C ILE A 125 13.59 -0.20 -6.08
N HIS A 126 14.61 -0.92 -5.59
CA HIS A 126 14.41 -2.30 -5.17
C HIS A 126 13.49 -2.40 -3.93
N GLU A 127 13.52 -1.42 -3.02
CA GLU A 127 12.60 -1.38 -1.89
C GLU A 127 11.15 -1.18 -2.34
N ALA A 128 10.91 -0.29 -3.30
CA ALA A 128 9.59 -0.06 -3.87
C ALA A 128 9.05 -1.34 -4.53
N ILE A 129 9.89 -2.05 -5.29
CA ILE A 129 9.54 -3.34 -5.92
C ILE A 129 9.15 -4.38 -4.87
N ILE A 130 9.97 -4.52 -3.82
CA ILE A 130 9.72 -5.47 -2.73
C ILE A 130 8.46 -5.09 -1.95
N ASN A 131 8.16 -3.79 -1.78
CA ASN A 131 6.93 -3.33 -1.16
C ASN A 131 5.69 -3.64 -1.99
N LEU A 132 5.75 -3.44 -3.32
CA LEU A 132 4.65 -3.82 -4.20
C LEU A 132 4.42 -5.34 -4.19
N LEU A 133 5.49 -6.14 -4.23
CA LEU A 133 5.39 -7.61 -4.11
C LEU A 133 4.75 -8.05 -2.78
N GLN A 134 5.10 -7.42 -1.66
CA GLN A 134 4.45 -7.70 -0.36
C GLN A 134 2.97 -7.36 -0.38
N GLN A 135 2.60 -6.26 -1.03
CA GLN A 135 1.20 -5.85 -1.16
C GLN A 135 0.40 -6.84 -2.01
N GLU A 136 0.95 -7.25 -3.17
CA GLU A 136 0.29 -8.22 -4.06
C GLU A 136 0.14 -9.60 -3.42
N GLU A 137 1.11 -10.03 -2.61
CA GLU A 137 1.09 -11.33 -1.93
C GLU A 137 0.39 -11.33 -0.57
N GLY A 138 0.17 -10.15 0.02
CA GLY A 138 -0.46 -9.98 1.34
C GLY A 138 0.39 -10.44 2.53
N VAL A 139 1.66 -10.81 2.32
CA VAL A 139 2.59 -11.30 3.35
C VAL A 139 4.02 -10.79 3.12
N PRO A 140 4.86 -10.68 4.18
CA PRO A 140 6.27 -10.32 4.02
C PRO A 140 7.03 -11.31 3.14
N VAL A 141 7.62 -10.84 2.04
CA VAL A 141 8.36 -11.69 1.09
C VAL A 141 9.85 -11.78 1.43
N SER A 142 10.46 -12.93 1.12
CA SER A 142 11.91 -13.15 1.19
C SER A 142 12.40 -13.76 -0.10
N GLY A 143 13.55 -13.32 -0.61
CA GLY A 143 14.03 -13.71 -1.92
C GLY A 143 15.29 -12.97 -2.36
N ILE A 144 15.66 -13.21 -3.61
CA ILE A 144 16.77 -12.57 -4.30
C ILE A 144 16.17 -11.86 -5.51
N LEU A 145 16.31 -10.53 -5.57
CA LEU A 145 15.90 -9.74 -6.73
C LEU A 145 17.10 -9.52 -7.64
N VAL A 146 17.00 -9.95 -8.89
CA VAL A 146 18.02 -9.81 -9.93
C VAL A 146 17.53 -8.78 -10.94
N GLU A 147 18.10 -7.59 -10.89
CA GLU A 147 17.91 -6.54 -11.90
C GLU A 147 18.94 -6.73 -13.02
N ILE A 148 18.45 -6.92 -14.24
CA ILE A 148 19.26 -7.16 -15.45
C ILE A 148 19.11 -5.95 -16.36
N SER A 149 20.20 -5.17 -16.49
CA SER A 149 20.33 -4.07 -17.44
C SER A 149 21.03 -4.54 -18.73
N GLN A 150 21.54 -3.62 -19.55
CA GLN A 150 22.18 -3.94 -20.83
C GLN A 150 23.54 -4.62 -20.64
N LYS A 151 24.42 -4.02 -19.83
CA LYS A 151 25.79 -4.48 -19.57
C LYS A 151 26.03 -4.79 -18.09
N ASN A 152 25.12 -4.40 -17.20
CA ASN A 152 25.25 -4.61 -15.75
C ASN A 152 24.08 -5.39 -15.16
N ALA A 153 24.35 -6.08 -14.05
CA ALA A 153 23.35 -6.74 -13.23
C ALA A 153 23.51 -6.33 -11.76
N ALA A 154 22.38 -6.13 -11.08
CA ALA A 154 22.33 -5.92 -9.64
C ALA A 154 21.55 -7.07 -8.98
N ILE A 155 22.05 -7.55 -7.84
CA ILE A 155 21.41 -8.59 -7.05
C ILE A 155 21.16 -8.05 -5.66
N SER A 156 19.91 -8.01 -5.26
CA SER A 156 19.45 -7.55 -3.95
C SER A 156 18.90 -8.75 -3.17
N LEU A 157 19.54 -9.09 -2.06
CA LEU A 157 19.02 -10.06 -1.10
C LEU A 157 18.04 -9.36 -0.17
N PHE A 158 16.83 -9.89 -0.03
CA PHE A 158 15.82 -9.34 0.87
C PHE A 158 15.16 -10.41 1.74
N ARG A 159 14.81 -10.04 2.97
CA ARG A 159 14.13 -10.91 3.94
C ARG A 159 13.03 -10.16 4.66
N ALA A 160 11.88 -10.82 4.81
CA ALA A 160 10.71 -10.26 5.47
C ALA A 160 10.41 -8.81 5.02
N GLY A 161 10.48 -8.58 3.71
CA GLY A 161 10.21 -7.28 3.10
C GLY A 161 11.32 -6.23 3.16
N ARG A 162 12.50 -6.55 3.70
CA ARG A 162 13.62 -5.60 3.82
C ARG A 162 14.81 -6.02 2.98
N VAL A 163 15.37 -5.09 2.22
CA VAL A 163 16.66 -5.28 1.52
C VAL A 163 17.77 -5.36 2.56
N ILE A 164 18.54 -6.45 2.51
CA ILE A 164 19.67 -6.69 3.42
C ILE A 164 20.95 -6.18 2.78
N GLU A 165 21.18 -6.55 1.52
CA GLU A 165 22.40 -6.23 0.80
C GLU A 165 22.15 -6.26 -0.71
N THR A 166 22.82 -5.36 -1.44
CA THR A 166 22.81 -5.33 -2.91
C THR A 166 24.24 -5.35 -3.45
N LYS A 167 24.51 -6.28 -4.37
CA LYS A 167 25.78 -6.37 -5.11
C LYS A 167 25.55 -6.08 -6.59
N ARG A 168 26.57 -5.58 -7.29
CA ARG A 168 26.51 -5.21 -8.71
C ARG A 168 27.72 -5.77 -9.46
N THR A 169 27.53 -6.14 -10.71
CA THR A 169 28.60 -6.65 -11.57
C THR A 169 28.26 -6.45 -13.04
N LYS A 170 29.28 -6.54 -13.92
CA LYS A 170 29.08 -6.53 -15.37
C LYS A 170 28.60 -7.90 -15.84
N ILE A 171 27.74 -7.90 -16.85
CA ILE A 171 27.26 -9.10 -17.54
C ILE A 171 28.30 -9.46 -18.60
N GLU A 172 29.15 -10.44 -18.28
CA GLU A 172 30.22 -10.92 -19.16
C GLU A 172 29.91 -12.28 -19.79
N GLU A 173 28.91 -12.97 -19.26
CA GLU A 173 28.50 -14.32 -19.65
C GLU A 173 26.99 -14.51 -19.43
N ASP A 174 26.53 -15.75 -19.48
CA ASP A 174 25.14 -16.10 -19.17
C ASP A 174 24.72 -15.57 -17.79
N ILE A 175 23.53 -14.98 -17.72
CA ILE A 175 23.08 -14.24 -16.54
C ILE A 175 22.87 -15.14 -15.31
N ALA A 176 22.51 -16.41 -15.49
CA ALA A 176 22.36 -17.33 -14.37
C ALA A 176 23.74 -17.65 -13.75
N LYS A 177 24.78 -17.79 -14.57
CA LYS A 177 26.18 -17.91 -14.09
C LYS A 177 26.68 -16.66 -13.39
N VAL A 178 26.40 -15.47 -13.95
CA VAL A 178 26.73 -14.20 -13.31
C VAL A 178 26.05 -14.10 -11.94
N THR A 179 24.79 -14.53 -11.86
CA THR A 179 24.00 -14.56 -10.62
C THR A 179 24.63 -15.49 -9.59
N ASP A 180 24.92 -16.73 -9.97
CA ASP A 180 25.59 -17.73 -9.13
C ASP A 180 26.92 -17.21 -8.55
N ARG A 181 27.78 -16.67 -9.42
CA ARG A 181 29.07 -16.08 -9.03
C ARG A 181 28.89 -14.93 -8.05
N LEU A 182 27.95 -14.02 -8.31
CA LEU A 182 27.75 -12.86 -7.46
C LEU A 182 27.13 -13.22 -6.10
N LEU A 183 26.31 -14.28 -6.04
CA LEU A 183 25.75 -14.79 -4.78
C LEU A 183 26.82 -15.31 -3.80
N HIS A 184 27.98 -15.77 -4.28
CA HIS A 184 29.10 -16.15 -3.41
C HIS A 184 29.69 -14.98 -2.61
N HIS A 185 29.44 -13.74 -3.02
CA HIS A 185 29.92 -12.55 -2.31
C HIS A 185 29.00 -12.11 -1.15
N PHE A 186 27.90 -12.82 -0.88
CA PHE A 186 27.01 -12.58 0.25
C PHE A 186 27.45 -13.41 1.47
N ILE A 187 28.62 -13.08 2.02
CA ILE A 187 29.38 -13.91 2.98
C ILE A 187 28.69 -14.05 4.36
N ASN A 188 27.80 -13.12 4.72
CA ASN A 188 27.17 -13.07 6.04
C ASN A 188 25.83 -13.82 6.12
N GLN A 189 25.59 -14.79 5.23
CA GLN A 189 24.27 -15.45 5.10
C GLN A 189 24.39 -16.96 5.33
N GLU A 190 23.76 -17.45 6.41
CA GLU A 190 23.75 -18.88 6.75
C GLU A 190 22.93 -19.71 5.74
N VAL A 191 21.84 -19.15 5.20
CA VAL A 191 20.94 -19.80 4.23
C VAL A 191 20.41 -18.77 3.25
N LEU A 192 20.52 -19.03 1.94
CA LEU A 192 19.92 -18.19 0.89
C LEU A 192 18.45 -18.57 0.63
N PRO A 193 17.55 -17.59 0.41
CA PRO A 193 16.16 -17.88 0.09
C PRO A 193 16.05 -18.50 -1.30
N SER A 194 15.28 -19.58 -1.44
CA SER A 194 15.10 -20.33 -2.69
C SER A 194 14.11 -19.69 -3.66
N ARG A 195 14.07 -18.36 -3.73
CA ARG A 195 13.20 -17.60 -4.64
C ARG A 195 14.01 -16.50 -5.30
N ILE A 196 14.09 -16.54 -6.63
CA ILE A 196 14.78 -15.56 -7.46
C ILE A 196 13.73 -14.83 -8.29
N ILE A 197 13.69 -13.51 -8.15
CA ILE A 197 12.77 -12.61 -8.85
C ILE A 197 13.61 -11.79 -9.82
N ILE A 198 13.19 -11.71 -11.08
CA ILE A 198 13.96 -11.09 -12.16
C ILE A 198 13.22 -9.84 -12.64
N LEU A 199 13.89 -8.70 -12.59
CA LEU A 199 13.51 -7.49 -13.32
C LEU A 199 14.45 -7.38 -14.52
N SER A 200 13.93 -7.37 -15.75
CA SER A 200 14.77 -7.31 -16.94
C SER A 200 14.28 -6.28 -17.94
N ASP A 201 15.23 -5.54 -18.51
CA ASP A 201 15.00 -4.65 -19.65
C ASP A 201 15.01 -5.40 -21.01
N LYS A 202 15.17 -6.73 -20.99
CA LYS A 202 15.23 -7.56 -22.19
C LYS A 202 13.88 -8.23 -22.44
N ASN A 203 13.31 -8.02 -23.62
CA ASN A 203 12.01 -8.59 -24.05
C ASN A 203 12.06 -10.10 -24.35
N ASN A 204 12.91 -10.86 -23.66
CA ASN A 204 13.11 -12.29 -23.88
C ASN A 204 12.97 -13.09 -22.58
N HIS A 205 11.77 -13.00 -21.98
CA HIS A 205 11.44 -13.68 -20.73
C HIS A 205 11.58 -15.21 -20.84
N GLU A 206 11.30 -15.80 -22.01
CA GLU A 206 11.42 -17.24 -22.22
C GLU A 206 12.87 -17.72 -22.13
N ALA A 207 13.80 -17.07 -22.85
CA ALA A 207 15.21 -17.45 -22.80
C ALA A 207 15.83 -17.18 -21.42
N LEU A 208 15.42 -16.09 -20.74
CA LEU A 208 15.84 -15.82 -19.37
C LEU A 208 15.35 -16.92 -18.42
N SER A 209 14.06 -17.28 -18.49
CA SER A 209 13.51 -18.36 -17.67
C SER A 209 14.23 -19.69 -17.93
N GLN A 210 14.49 -20.04 -19.19
CA GLN A 210 15.20 -21.26 -19.55
C GLN A 210 16.65 -21.26 -19.06
N SER A 211 17.36 -20.14 -19.18
CA SER A 211 18.74 -19.96 -18.67
C SER A 211 18.80 -20.24 -17.17
N PHE A 212 17.93 -19.63 -16.36
CA PHE A 212 17.92 -19.84 -14.90
C PHE A 212 17.44 -21.22 -14.48
N ILE A 213 16.43 -21.80 -15.16
CA ILE A 213 15.89 -23.14 -14.83
C ILE A 213 16.90 -24.25 -15.16
N SER A 214 17.63 -24.10 -16.28
CA SER A 214 18.62 -25.09 -16.71
C SER A 214 19.99 -24.94 -16.03
N HIS A 215 20.22 -23.81 -15.35
CA HIS A 215 21.49 -23.54 -14.66
C HIS A 215 21.69 -24.49 -13.48
N SER A 216 22.88 -25.09 -13.40
CA SER A 216 23.28 -25.96 -12.30
C SER A 216 23.94 -25.12 -11.20
N TRP A 217 23.17 -24.72 -10.20
CA TRP A 217 23.64 -23.90 -9.07
C TRP A 217 24.80 -24.54 -8.30
N SER A 218 25.79 -23.73 -7.94
CA SER A 218 26.97 -24.15 -7.17
C SER A 218 26.58 -24.74 -5.81
N LYS A 219 27.12 -25.92 -5.48
CA LYS A 219 26.87 -26.61 -4.19
C LYS A 219 27.36 -25.83 -2.96
N SER A 220 28.25 -24.87 -3.15
CA SER A 220 28.76 -23.96 -2.12
C SER A 220 27.76 -22.85 -1.75
N LEU A 221 26.75 -22.59 -2.58
CA LEU A 221 25.68 -21.66 -2.24
C LEU A 221 24.72 -22.33 -1.26
N PRO A 222 24.39 -21.68 -0.12
CA PRO A 222 23.60 -22.31 0.94
C PRO A 222 22.10 -22.24 0.65
N PHE A 223 21.66 -22.72 -0.51
CA PHE A 223 20.24 -22.88 -0.83
C PHE A 223 19.70 -24.14 -0.17
N LEU A 224 18.58 -24.01 0.57
CA LEU A 224 17.90 -25.17 1.16
C LEU A 224 17.14 -26.00 0.11
N HIS A 225 16.67 -25.34 -0.94
CA HIS A 225 15.92 -25.92 -2.05
C HIS A 225 16.39 -25.30 -3.38
N VAL A 226 16.12 -25.98 -4.49
CA VAL A 226 16.36 -25.43 -5.83
C VAL A 226 15.60 -24.11 -5.98
N PRO A 227 16.25 -23.02 -6.43
CA PRO A 227 15.59 -21.73 -6.56
C PRO A 227 14.41 -21.73 -7.53
N GLN A 228 13.27 -21.18 -7.08
CA GLN A 228 12.13 -20.88 -7.94
C GLN A 228 12.34 -19.55 -8.63
N ILE A 229 12.05 -19.48 -9.94
CA ILE A 229 12.29 -18.31 -10.78
C ILE A 229 10.97 -17.60 -11.07
N THR A 230 10.91 -16.29 -10.86
CA THR A 230 9.77 -15.43 -11.21
C THR A 230 10.30 -14.24 -12.02
N ILE A 231 9.67 -13.92 -13.15
CA ILE A 231 10.04 -12.75 -13.97
C ILE A 231 8.93 -11.70 -13.83
N LEU A 232 9.30 -10.48 -13.47
CA LEU A 232 8.39 -9.36 -13.32
C LEU A 232 7.95 -8.82 -14.68
N SER A 233 6.77 -8.19 -14.74
CA SER A 233 6.34 -7.47 -15.95
C SER A 233 7.24 -6.27 -16.24
N GLU A 234 7.37 -5.88 -17.50
CA GLU A 234 8.25 -4.77 -17.95
C GLU A 234 8.02 -3.44 -17.19
N ASP A 235 6.77 -3.17 -16.78
CA ASP A 235 6.37 -1.95 -16.07
C ASP A 235 6.41 -2.04 -14.54
N PHE A 236 6.90 -3.15 -13.99
CA PHE A 236 6.76 -3.41 -12.56
C PHE A 236 7.50 -2.39 -11.71
N ASP A 237 8.67 -1.91 -12.14
CA ASP A 237 9.45 -0.89 -11.44
C ASP A 237 8.73 0.48 -11.40
N VAL A 238 8.15 0.91 -12.52
CA VAL A 238 7.34 2.14 -12.60
C VAL A 238 6.10 2.03 -11.70
N LYS A 239 5.36 0.92 -11.80
CA LYS A 239 4.20 0.64 -10.94
C LYS A 239 4.58 0.65 -9.46
N SER A 240 5.73 0.08 -9.11
CA SER A 240 6.23 0.01 -7.74
C SER A 240 6.53 1.39 -7.18
N ILE A 241 7.17 2.28 -7.96
CA ILE A 241 7.47 3.64 -7.51
C ILE A 241 6.18 4.46 -7.37
N ILE A 242 5.25 4.34 -8.32
CA ILE A 242 3.95 5.03 -8.25
C ILE A 242 3.14 4.52 -7.07
N PHE A 243 3.14 3.22 -6.81
CA PHE A 243 2.53 2.62 -5.61
C PHE A 243 3.16 3.14 -4.32
N GLY A 244 4.50 3.15 -4.22
CA GLY A 244 5.20 3.71 -3.07
C GLY A 244 4.88 5.20 -2.86
N ALA A 245 4.83 5.97 -3.95
CA ALA A 245 4.54 7.39 -3.94
C ALA A 245 3.09 7.65 -3.48
N ALA A 246 2.15 6.98 -4.12
CA ALA A 246 0.73 6.99 -3.77
C ALA A 246 0.54 6.65 -2.30
N THR A 247 1.14 5.56 -1.81
CA THR A 247 1.05 5.14 -0.41
C THR A 247 1.61 6.20 0.55
N GLN A 248 2.75 6.82 0.23
CA GLN A 248 3.32 7.89 1.04
C GLN A 248 2.45 9.17 1.05
N MET A 249 1.69 9.39 -0.01
CA MET A 249 0.79 10.52 -0.19
C MET A 249 -0.65 10.24 0.27
N GLY A 250 -0.98 8.99 0.60
CA GLY A 250 -2.31 8.55 1.03
C GLY A 250 -3.28 8.21 -0.12
N PHE A 251 -2.77 7.82 -1.28
CA PHE A 251 -3.56 7.43 -2.46
C PHE A 251 -3.55 5.90 -2.67
N GLU A 252 -4.65 5.35 -3.19
CA GLU A 252 -4.78 4.00 -3.77
C GLU A 252 -4.25 3.98 -5.22
N VAL A 253 -3.85 2.84 -5.80
CA VAL A 253 -3.32 2.77 -7.18
C VAL A 253 -4.20 1.88 -8.06
N LEU A 254 -4.61 2.38 -9.24
CA LEU A 254 -5.35 1.62 -10.25
C LEU A 254 -4.47 1.31 -11.46
N ASP A 255 -4.56 0.07 -11.93
CA ASP A 255 -3.82 -0.44 -13.09
C ASP A 255 -4.73 -0.47 -14.32
N GLN A 256 -4.59 0.48 -15.28
CA GLN A 256 -5.24 0.36 -16.61
C GLN A 256 -4.45 0.98 -17.77
N GLN A 257 -4.11 0.12 -18.73
CA GLN A 257 -3.79 0.45 -20.12
C GLN A 257 -5.05 0.93 -20.87
N LYS A 258 -5.05 2.16 -21.39
CA LYS A 258 -5.71 2.60 -22.63
C LYS A 258 -5.47 4.10 -22.89
N GLU A 259 -4.86 4.40 -24.04
CA GLU A 259 -4.71 5.74 -24.61
C GLU A 259 -6.08 6.40 -24.88
N ILE A 260 -6.16 7.74 -24.84
CA ILE A 260 -6.76 8.64 -25.87
C ILE A 260 -6.81 10.12 -25.39
N GLN A 261 -6.14 10.98 -26.17
CA GLN A 261 -6.43 12.35 -26.67
C GLN A 261 -6.94 13.51 -25.76
N LYS A 262 -6.04 14.50 -25.58
CA LYS A 262 -6.11 15.96 -25.89
C LYS A 262 -7.44 16.78 -25.69
N PRO A 263 -7.46 17.82 -24.80
CA PRO A 263 -7.84 19.22 -25.21
C PRO A 263 -7.02 20.41 -24.61
N GLU A 264 -7.17 21.58 -25.25
CA GLU A 264 -6.36 22.83 -25.28
C GLU A 264 -6.41 23.76 -24.05
N ASN A 265 -5.22 24.29 -23.72
CA ASN A 265 -4.79 25.64 -23.31
C ASN A 265 -5.72 26.60 -22.52
N ASN A 266 -5.26 27.07 -21.35
CA ASN A 266 -5.12 28.52 -21.06
C ASN A 266 -4.40 28.84 -19.73
N GLN A 267 -3.28 29.55 -19.89
CA GLN A 267 -2.64 30.65 -19.15
C GLN A 267 -2.65 30.72 -17.60
N ILE A 268 -1.43 30.98 -17.14
CA ILE A 268 -0.83 31.01 -15.81
C ILE A 268 -1.15 32.32 -15.08
N ASP A 269 -1.22 32.27 -13.74
CA ASP A 269 -0.73 33.40 -12.96
C ASP A 269 0.09 32.94 -11.74
N LYS A 270 1.30 33.49 -11.64
CA LYS A 270 2.33 33.22 -10.63
C LYS A 270 2.14 34.18 -9.47
N THR A 271 2.21 33.68 -8.24
CA THR A 271 2.94 34.31 -7.11
C THR A 271 2.73 33.49 -5.82
N LEU A 272 3.81 32.95 -5.28
CA LEU A 272 4.35 33.24 -3.94
C LEU A 272 5.37 32.16 -3.56
N GLU A 273 6.61 32.61 -3.57
CA GLU A 273 7.81 31.91 -3.11
C GLU A 273 7.89 31.89 -1.58
N GLU A 274 8.58 30.84 -1.10
CA GLU A 274 9.33 30.70 0.17
C GLU A 274 8.59 30.40 1.49
N GLU A 275 8.68 29.13 1.92
CA GLU A 275 9.55 28.72 3.04
C GLU A 275 9.79 27.19 3.02
N PHE A 276 11.05 26.77 2.81
CA PHE A 276 11.47 25.37 2.69
C PHE A 276 11.86 24.76 4.04
N GLY A 277 11.08 23.76 4.48
CA GLY A 277 11.44 22.85 5.58
C GLY A 277 10.94 21.43 5.29
N PHE A 278 11.81 20.54 4.83
CA PHE A 278 11.45 19.15 4.49
C PHE A 278 11.25 18.30 5.76
N VAL A 279 10.00 18.12 6.17
CA VAL A 279 9.58 17.08 7.13
C VAL A 279 8.20 16.55 6.76
N LYS A 280 8.00 15.23 6.86
CA LYS A 280 6.76 14.50 6.55
C LYS A 280 5.62 14.84 7.54
N ASN A 281 4.40 15.03 7.01
CA ASN A 281 3.05 15.11 7.63
C ASN A 281 2.42 16.50 7.90
N LYS A 282 1.29 16.81 7.23
CA LYS A 282 0.08 17.44 7.82
C LYS A 282 -1.16 17.38 6.90
N ASP A 283 -2.33 17.31 7.53
CA ASP A 283 -3.62 16.76 7.07
C ASP A 283 -4.74 17.82 7.16
N VAL A 284 -5.78 17.78 6.29
CA VAL A 284 -7.06 18.52 6.44
C VAL A 284 -8.23 17.82 5.71
N ASN A 285 -9.15 17.24 6.48
CA ASN A 285 -10.56 16.92 6.14
C ASN A 285 -11.43 18.16 6.52
N GLU A 286 -12.58 18.54 5.94
CA GLU A 286 -13.85 17.83 5.67
C GLU A 286 -14.82 18.85 4.98
N ILE A 287 -15.87 18.40 4.28
CA ILE A 287 -17.30 18.83 4.44
C ILE A 287 -18.22 18.08 3.44
N LYS A 288 -19.37 17.64 3.95
CA LYS A 288 -20.44 16.84 3.33
C LYS A 288 -21.63 17.69 2.81
N ILE A 289 -22.53 16.98 2.08
CA ILE A 289 -24.01 17.04 2.03
C ILE A 289 -24.65 17.50 0.68
N ASN A 290 -25.02 16.52 -0.15
CA ASN A 290 -26.36 15.96 -0.45
C ASN A 290 -27.62 16.81 -0.82
N ILE A 291 -28.27 16.33 -1.91
CA ILE A 291 -29.69 16.31 -2.38
C ILE A 291 -30.35 17.54 -3.04
N GLY A 292 -30.96 17.31 -4.22
CA GLY A 292 -32.29 17.87 -4.57
C GLY A 292 -32.44 18.48 -5.99
N THR A 293 -32.62 17.71 -7.07
CA THR A 293 -33.88 17.32 -7.79
C THR A 293 -34.67 18.41 -8.55
N GLN A 294 -35.12 18.01 -9.77
CA GLN A 294 -36.20 18.54 -10.66
C GLN A 294 -35.79 19.64 -11.66
N GLN A 295 -36.24 19.70 -12.93
CA GLN A 295 -37.20 18.95 -13.75
C GLN A 295 -37.04 19.39 -15.23
N GLU A 296 -37.16 18.46 -16.20
CA GLU A 296 -38.15 18.41 -17.30
C GLU A 296 -37.92 19.23 -18.59
N GLU A 297 -37.76 18.48 -19.70
CA GLU A 297 -38.47 18.65 -20.98
C GLU A 297 -38.21 17.35 -21.78
N LYS A 298 -39.09 16.34 -21.75
CA LYS A 298 -40.37 16.16 -22.45
C LYS A 298 -40.25 16.28 -23.97
N LEU A 299 -40.37 15.13 -24.66
CA LEU A 299 -41.22 14.92 -25.85
C LEU A 299 -41.43 13.40 -26.01
N GLU A 300 -42.65 12.96 -25.74
CA GLU A 300 -43.20 11.62 -26.01
C GLU A 300 -43.87 11.58 -27.41
N PRO A 301 -44.69 10.56 -27.78
CA PRO A 301 -44.26 9.28 -28.34
C PRO A 301 -45.01 8.96 -29.65
N ILE A 302 -44.67 7.86 -30.32
CA ILE A 302 -45.61 7.22 -31.25
C ILE A 302 -45.70 5.75 -30.88
N ILE A 303 -46.87 5.39 -30.32
CA ILE A 303 -47.36 4.03 -30.14
C ILE A 303 -48.19 3.69 -31.37
N ALA A 304 -48.01 2.49 -31.92
CA ALA A 304 -49.12 1.69 -32.42
C ALA A 304 -48.74 0.20 -32.36
N GLU A 305 -49.41 -0.50 -31.44
CA GLU A 305 -49.50 -1.96 -31.41
C GLU A 305 -50.17 -2.51 -32.67
N THR A 306 -49.83 -3.74 -33.06
CA THR A 306 -50.90 -4.71 -33.36
C THR A 306 -50.44 -6.15 -33.12
N LYS A 307 -51.27 -6.87 -32.36
CA LYS A 307 -51.16 -8.29 -32.01
C LYS A 307 -51.51 -9.22 -33.17
N HIS A 308 -50.86 -10.38 -33.13
CA HIS A 308 -51.31 -11.72 -33.57
C HIS A 308 -52.27 -11.85 -34.75
N THR A 309 -51.79 -12.54 -35.80
CA THR A 309 -52.61 -13.61 -36.39
C THR A 309 -51.78 -14.79 -36.88
N LYS A 310 -52.28 -15.95 -36.50
CA LYS A 310 -51.79 -17.31 -36.70
C LYS A 310 -51.73 -17.72 -38.18
N LEU A 311 -50.82 -18.67 -38.44
CA LEU A 311 -51.04 -19.87 -39.26
C LEU A 311 -51.68 -19.67 -40.64
N ARG A 312 -50.86 -19.34 -41.64
CA ARG A 312 -50.94 -19.91 -43.01
C ARG A 312 -49.86 -19.27 -43.87
N LYS A 313 -48.71 -19.94 -43.99
CA LYS A 313 -47.74 -19.88 -45.13
C LYS A 313 -46.40 -20.54 -44.77
N LEU A 314 -46.46 -21.69 -44.10
CA LEU A 314 -45.29 -22.56 -43.88
C LEU A 314 -45.55 -23.96 -44.49
N LEU A 315 -46.02 -24.01 -45.74
CA LEU A 315 -46.23 -25.27 -46.46
C LEU A 315 -45.93 -25.24 -47.97
N ILE A 316 -45.18 -24.25 -48.50
CA ILE A 316 -44.77 -24.27 -49.92
C ILE A 316 -43.31 -23.79 -50.12
N SER A 317 -42.38 -24.22 -49.27
CA SER A 317 -40.94 -24.02 -49.53
C SER A 317 -40.07 -25.23 -49.18
N LEU A 318 -40.66 -26.43 -49.17
CA LEU A 318 -39.95 -27.72 -49.20
C LEU A 318 -39.89 -28.34 -50.61
N GLY A 319 -40.31 -27.60 -51.65
CA GLY A 319 -40.35 -28.06 -53.04
C GLY A 319 -39.16 -27.66 -53.93
N TYR A 320 -38.15 -26.94 -53.41
CA TYR A 320 -37.06 -26.40 -54.24
C TYR A 320 -35.64 -26.86 -53.88
N ILE A 321 -35.50 -27.84 -52.98
CA ILE A 321 -34.19 -28.45 -52.65
C ILE A 321 -34.03 -29.85 -53.27
N PHE A 322 -35.04 -30.35 -53.99
CA PHE A 322 -34.99 -31.67 -54.67
C PHE A 322 -34.94 -31.61 -56.21
N TYR A 323 -34.51 -30.49 -56.81
CA TYR A 323 -34.31 -30.40 -58.27
C TYR A 323 -32.87 -30.15 -58.75
N SER A 324 -31.89 -30.08 -57.85
CA SER A 324 -30.46 -29.99 -58.22
C SER A 324 -29.69 -31.32 -58.07
N SER A 325 -30.22 -32.29 -57.33
CA SER A 325 -29.57 -33.60 -57.11
C SER A 325 -29.97 -34.68 -58.12
N PHE A 326 -30.92 -34.41 -59.03
CA PHE A 326 -31.42 -35.41 -60.00
C PHE A 326 -30.72 -35.38 -61.38
N LYS A 327 -29.84 -34.40 -61.65
CA LYS A 327 -28.99 -34.38 -62.86
C LYS A 327 -27.70 -35.18 -62.69
N ILE A 328 -27.21 -35.34 -61.46
CA ILE A 328 -25.98 -36.09 -61.17
C ILE A 328 -26.26 -37.61 -61.13
N LEU A 329 -27.46 -38.02 -60.70
CA LEU A 329 -27.86 -39.44 -60.71
C LEU A 329 -28.16 -39.96 -62.14
N LYS A 330 -28.64 -39.10 -63.04
CA LYS A 330 -28.93 -39.49 -64.45
C LYS A 330 -27.66 -39.74 -65.28
N ASN A 331 -26.54 -39.11 -64.95
CA ASN A 331 -25.24 -39.35 -65.59
C ASN A 331 -24.50 -40.57 -65.00
N ILE A 332 -24.72 -40.90 -63.72
CA ILE A 332 -24.17 -42.12 -63.12
C ILE A 332 -24.91 -43.37 -63.65
N ILE A 333 -26.24 -43.28 -63.84
CA ILE A 333 -27.03 -44.38 -64.43
C ILE A 333 -26.71 -44.58 -65.94
N LYS A 334 -26.38 -43.51 -66.68
CA LYS A 334 -25.91 -43.64 -68.08
C LYS A 334 -24.51 -44.24 -68.21
N LYS A 335 -23.61 -44.05 -67.24
CA LYS A 335 -22.31 -44.73 -67.19
C LYS A 335 -22.37 -46.18 -66.70
N LEU A 336 -23.46 -46.58 -66.03
CA LEU A 336 -23.67 -47.96 -65.60
C LEU A 336 -24.16 -48.90 -66.72
N TYR A 337 -24.52 -48.36 -67.90
CA TYR A 337 -24.96 -49.13 -69.07
C TYR A 337 -23.82 -49.63 -69.99
N VAL A 338 -22.55 -49.50 -69.57
CA VAL A 338 -21.38 -49.94 -70.36
C VAL A 338 -20.86 -51.34 -69.97
N PHE A 339 -21.44 -51.99 -68.96
CA PHE A 339 -21.07 -53.37 -68.61
C PHE A 339 -21.77 -54.43 -69.48
N LYS A 340 -21.52 -54.38 -70.80
CA LYS A 340 -21.87 -55.47 -71.74
C LYS A 340 -20.73 -56.50 -71.82
N LYS A 341 -20.38 -57.12 -70.68
CA LYS A 341 -19.59 -58.38 -70.64
C LYS A 341 -19.46 -58.97 -69.22
N PHE A 342 -20.56 -59.19 -68.49
CA PHE A 342 -20.52 -60.04 -67.29
C PHE A 342 -21.68 -61.04 -67.32
N GLY A 343 -21.37 -62.32 -67.11
CA GLY A 343 -22.29 -63.44 -67.24
C GLY A 343 -23.53 -63.31 -66.36
N LYS A 344 -24.64 -63.91 -66.83
CA LYS A 344 -26.04 -63.72 -66.40
C LYS A 344 -26.38 -63.97 -64.91
N ASN A 345 -25.42 -64.21 -64.01
CA ASN A 345 -25.71 -64.71 -62.66
C ASN A 345 -25.28 -63.76 -61.51
N LYS A 346 -24.91 -62.49 -61.76
CA LYS A 346 -24.47 -61.54 -60.70
C LYS A 346 -25.24 -60.22 -60.60
N ILE A 347 -26.29 -59.99 -61.39
CA ILE A 347 -27.07 -58.73 -61.40
C ILE A 347 -28.14 -58.67 -60.28
N ILE A 348 -28.45 -59.80 -59.63
CA ILE A 348 -29.46 -59.90 -58.56
C ILE A 348 -29.01 -59.25 -57.23
N PHE A 349 -27.71 -59.00 -57.03
CA PHE A 349 -27.17 -58.46 -55.76
C PHE A 349 -27.08 -56.93 -55.67
N ILE A 350 -27.35 -56.18 -56.75
CA ILE A 350 -27.18 -54.71 -56.78
C ILE A 350 -28.26 -53.96 -55.96
N PRO A 351 -29.57 -54.28 -56.06
CA PRO A 351 -30.62 -53.61 -55.28
C PRO A 351 -30.45 -53.71 -53.75
N PRO A 352 -30.14 -54.89 -53.14
CA PRO A 352 -29.98 -54.97 -51.69
C PRO A 352 -28.74 -54.22 -51.20
N ILE A 353 -27.68 -54.11 -52.01
CA ILE A 353 -26.50 -53.30 -51.67
C ILE A 353 -26.86 -51.82 -51.61
N ILE A 354 -27.67 -51.31 -52.56
CA ILE A 354 -28.11 -49.91 -52.55
C ILE A 354 -29.02 -49.64 -51.34
N ILE A 355 -29.95 -50.54 -51.02
CA ILE A 355 -30.82 -50.42 -49.84
C ILE A 355 -30.00 -50.43 -48.55
N ALA A 356 -29.00 -51.32 -48.45
CA ALA A 356 -28.10 -51.37 -47.30
C ALA A 356 -27.30 -50.06 -47.15
N ILE A 357 -26.79 -49.49 -48.25
CA ILE A 357 -26.09 -48.19 -48.23
C ILE A 357 -27.02 -47.07 -47.78
N ILE A 358 -28.27 -47.05 -48.24
CA ILE A 358 -29.27 -46.05 -47.82
C ILE A 358 -29.63 -46.23 -46.34
N ALA A 359 -29.81 -47.46 -45.87
CA ALA A 359 -30.09 -47.76 -44.47
C ALA A 359 -28.93 -47.37 -43.56
N ILE A 360 -27.69 -47.63 -43.96
CA ILE A 360 -26.47 -47.21 -43.26
C ILE A 360 -26.38 -45.67 -43.24
N PHE A 361 -26.67 -45.01 -44.36
CA PHE A 361 -26.66 -43.55 -44.45
C PHE A 361 -27.75 -42.88 -43.60
N LEU A 362 -28.97 -43.43 -43.58
CA LEU A 362 -30.06 -42.95 -42.74
C LEU A 362 -29.77 -43.21 -41.25
N SER A 363 -29.33 -44.42 -40.90
CA SER A 363 -28.86 -44.77 -39.55
C SER A 363 -27.79 -43.80 -39.08
N TYR A 364 -26.83 -43.46 -39.95
CA TYR A 364 -25.81 -42.46 -39.66
C TYR A 364 -26.40 -41.08 -39.33
N ILE A 365 -27.36 -40.57 -40.11
CA ILE A 365 -27.99 -39.26 -39.84
C ILE A 365 -28.73 -39.24 -38.49
N PHE A 366 -29.39 -40.34 -38.10
CA PHE A 366 -30.17 -40.40 -36.87
C PHE A 366 -29.34 -40.72 -35.61
N LEU A 367 -28.25 -41.48 -35.74
CA LEU A 367 -27.40 -41.88 -34.61
C LEU A 367 -26.22 -40.93 -34.33
N LEU A 368 -25.90 -40.01 -35.24
CA LEU A 368 -24.83 -39.04 -35.03
C LEU A 368 -25.15 -38.11 -33.85
N LYS A 369 -24.23 -38.03 -32.88
CA LYS A 369 -24.27 -37.11 -31.73
C LYS A 369 -23.05 -36.19 -31.74
N ALA A 370 -23.23 -34.99 -31.21
CA ALA A 370 -22.16 -34.01 -31.04
C ALA A 370 -22.12 -33.47 -29.61
N THR A 371 -20.91 -33.29 -29.09
CA THR A 371 -20.65 -32.54 -27.86
C THR A 371 -19.91 -31.27 -28.24
N VAL A 372 -20.49 -30.12 -27.88
CA VAL A 372 -19.92 -28.78 -28.08
C VAL A 372 -19.52 -28.26 -26.70
N SER A 373 -18.22 -28.18 -26.44
CA SER A 373 -17.67 -27.57 -25.23
C SER A 373 -17.29 -26.12 -25.52
N LEU A 374 -17.84 -25.21 -24.72
CA LEU A 374 -17.55 -23.78 -24.75
C LEU A 374 -16.66 -23.44 -23.56
N SER A 375 -15.45 -22.97 -23.81
CA SER A 375 -14.62 -22.37 -22.76
C SER A 375 -15.00 -20.90 -22.63
N VAL A 376 -15.39 -20.49 -21.43
CA VAL A 376 -15.77 -19.11 -21.12
C VAL A 376 -14.75 -18.45 -20.20
N ARG A 377 -14.31 -17.25 -20.56
CA ARG A 377 -13.49 -16.37 -19.72
C ARG A 377 -14.41 -15.49 -18.88
N PRO A 378 -14.46 -15.66 -17.55
CA PRO A 378 -15.33 -14.86 -16.70
C PRO A 378 -14.96 -13.38 -16.78
N LYS A 379 -15.97 -12.52 -16.74
CA LYS A 379 -15.76 -11.09 -16.55
C LYS A 379 -15.65 -10.80 -15.06
N ILE A 380 -14.58 -10.12 -14.66
CA ILE A 380 -14.39 -9.68 -13.28
C ILE A 380 -15.22 -8.41 -13.05
N VAL A 381 -15.98 -8.37 -11.96
CA VAL A 381 -16.65 -7.16 -11.47
C VAL A 381 -16.21 -6.89 -10.03
N GLU A 382 -15.88 -5.62 -9.79
CA GLU A 382 -15.37 -5.14 -8.52
C GLU A 382 -16.24 -3.96 -8.03
N GLN A 383 -16.45 -3.91 -6.72
CA GLN A 383 -17.20 -2.88 -6.03
C GLN A 383 -16.51 -2.55 -4.71
N ASN A 384 -16.24 -1.26 -4.50
CA ASN A 384 -15.73 -0.75 -3.24
C ASN A 384 -16.86 -0.01 -2.52
N GLN A 385 -17.00 -0.24 -1.21
CA GLN A 385 -18.02 0.41 -0.41
C GLN A 385 -17.52 0.66 1.01
N ASP A 386 -17.79 1.83 1.56
CA ASP A 386 -17.57 2.07 2.99
C ASP A 386 -18.68 1.40 3.81
N ILE A 387 -18.27 0.59 4.79
CA ILE A 387 -19.14 -0.15 5.71
C ILE A 387 -18.79 0.17 7.17
N THR A 388 -19.77 0.05 8.06
CA THR A 388 -19.60 0.26 9.50
C THR A 388 -19.93 -1.00 10.27
N PHE A 389 -18.98 -1.48 11.07
CA PHE A 389 -19.17 -2.53 12.06
C PHE A 389 -19.60 -1.90 13.37
N SER A 390 -20.74 -2.31 13.93
CA SER A 390 -21.29 -1.73 15.17
C SER A 390 -21.61 -2.81 16.19
N THR A 391 -21.18 -2.63 17.43
CA THR A 391 -21.53 -3.53 18.54
C THR A 391 -22.87 -3.21 19.20
N LYS A 392 -23.53 -2.11 18.76
CA LYS A 392 -24.80 -1.63 19.32
C LYS A 392 -25.94 -1.64 18.31
N ALA A 393 -25.64 -1.49 17.02
CA ALA A 393 -26.64 -1.51 15.96
C ALA A 393 -26.74 -2.91 15.33
N PRO A 394 -27.95 -3.38 14.99
CA PRO A 394 -28.11 -4.58 14.19
C PRO A 394 -27.66 -4.35 12.74
N THR A 395 -27.49 -5.43 12.01
CA THR A 395 -27.13 -5.42 10.59
C THR A 395 -28.22 -4.76 9.75
N ASP A 396 -27.82 -3.78 8.96
CA ASP A 396 -28.69 -2.99 8.07
C ASP A 396 -27.92 -2.74 6.77
N PHE A 397 -28.18 -3.58 5.76
CA PHE A 397 -27.48 -3.54 4.48
C PHE A 397 -27.75 -2.23 3.71
N SER A 398 -28.94 -1.64 3.85
CA SER A 398 -29.27 -0.35 3.21
C SER A 398 -28.46 0.82 3.76
N LYS A 399 -27.93 0.68 4.99
CA LYS A 399 -27.05 1.67 5.62
C LYS A 399 -25.58 1.23 5.64
N ASN A 400 -25.25 0.10 5.01
CA ASN A 400 -23.91 -0.50 5.05
C ASN A 400 -23.42 -0.78 6.49
N ILE A 401 -24.32 -1.23 7.38
CA ILE A 401 -23.99 -1.57 8.77
C ILE A 401 -23.97 -3.08 8.96
N ILE A 402 -22.89 -3.60 9.54
CA ILE A 402 -22.75 -4.99 9.99
C ILE A 402 -22.74 -5.03 11.52
N SER A 403 -23.55 -5.90 12.11
CA SER A 403 -23.56 -6.17 13.54
C SER A 403 -22.26 -6.84 13.96
N ALA A 404 -21.71 -6.40 15.08
CA ALA A 404 -20.43 -6.85 15.58
C ALA A 404 -20.49 -7.13 17.10
N LYS A 405 -19.44 -7.75 17.64
CA LYS A 405 -19.31 -8.04 19.07
C LYS A 405 -17.97 -7.56 19.58
N THR A 406 -17.96 -7.01 20.80
CA THR A 406 -16.71 -6.67 21.49
C THR A 406 -16.07 -7.95 22.02
N LEU A 407 -14.77 -8.11 21.78
CA LEU A 407 -13.95 -9.16 22.37
C LEU A 407 -12.89 -8.51 23.28
N GLU A 408 -12.77 -9.03 24.50
CA GLU A 408 -11.85 -8.50 25.49
C GLU A 408 -10.76 -9.53 25.81
N THR A 409 -9.52 -9.06 25.95
CA THR A 409 -8.41 -9.88 26.43
C THR A 409 -7.45 -9.04 27.23
N THR A 410 -6.89 -9.62 28.29
CA THR A 410 -5.88 -8.96 29.12
C THR A 410 -4.51 -9.53 28.79
N GLN A 411 -3.52 -8.66 28.63
CA GLN A 411 -2.12 -9.04 28.45
C GLN A 411 -1.26 -8.43 29.56
N ASP A 412 -0.43 -9.26 30.17
CA ASP A 412 0.59 -8.83 31.12
C ASP A 412 1.90 -8.48 30.41
N GLY A 413 2.63 -7.50 30.96
CA GLY A 413 3.97 -7.21 30.49
C GLY A 413 4.71 -6.17 31.31
N LYS A 414 5.97 -5.96 30.93
CA LYS A 414 6.84 -4.95 31.51
C LYS A 414 7.77 -4.37 30.46
N ILE A 415 8.16 -3.11 30.65
CA ILE A 415 9.16 -2.43 29.83
C ILE A 415 10.11 -1.63 30.73
N THR A 416 11.40 -1.68 30.44
CA THR A 416 12.43 -0.88 31.11
C THR A 416 12.96 0.18 30.15
N LYS A 417 13.03 1.43 30.60
CA LYS A 417 13.51 2.58 29.81
C LYS A 417 14.54 3.39 30.60
N SER A 418 15.37 4.13 29.89
CA SER A 418 16.30 5.08 30.51
C SER A 418 15.56 6.34 30.98
N ALA A 419 15.99 6.89 32.11
CA ALA A 419 15.51 8.16 32.62
C ALA A 419 16.22 9.31 31.88
N SER A 420 15.46 10.31 31.41
CA SER A 420 16.00 11.46 30.68
C SER A 420 15.88 12.78 31.43
N GLY A 421 15.12 12.81 32.52
CA GLY A 421 15.02 13.98 33.38
C GLY A 421 16.35 14.29 34.05
N LYS A 422 16.64 15.57 34.24
CA LYS A 422 17.83 16.05 34.96
C LYS A 422 17.40 16.79 36.20
N LYS A 423 18.10 16.55 37.31
CA LYS A 423 17.88 17.24 38.58
C LYS A 423 19.24 17.61 39.17
N GLU A 424 19.37 18.83 39.63
CA GLU A 424 20.54 19.26 40.39
C GLU A 424 20.35 18.86 41.86
N VAL A 425 21.33 18.17 42.43
CA VAL A 425 21.35 17.77 43.84
C VAL A 425 22.71 18.11 44.44
N GLY A 426 22.74 18.38 45.74
CA GLY A 426 23.96 18.82 46.41
C GLY A 426 23.69 19.34 47.80
N GLU A 427 24.72 19.88 48.42
CA GLU A 427 24.68 20.42 49.77
C GLU A 427 24.90 21.95 49.75
N LYS A 428 24.21 22.64 50.65
CA LYS A 428 24.36 24.09 50.86
C LYS A 428 25.58 24.34 51.73
N ALA A 429 26.42 25.30 51.35
CA ALA A 429 27.55 25.68 52.19
C ALA A 429 27.07 26.29 53.51
N LYS A 430 27.80 26.00 54.58
CA LYS A 430 27.56 26.56 55.91
C LYS A 430 28.82 27.23 56.42
N GLY A 431 28.62 28.22 57.28
CA GLY A 431 29.71 28.82 58.03
C GLY A 431 29.25 29.87 59.02
N THR A 432 30.21 30.53 59.65
CA THR A 432 29.95 31.52 60.71
C THR A 432 30.44 32.88 60.25
N ILE A 433 29.61 33.89 60.41
CA ILE A 433 29.97 35.30 60.20
C ILE A 433 30.03 36.05 61.52
N THR A 434 30.84 37.09 61.55
CA THR A 434 30.89 38.11 62.60
C THR A 434 30.28 39.38 62.02
N ILE A 435 29.16 39.80 62.59
CA ILE A 435 28.48 41.06 62.26
C ILE A 435 29.05 42.15 63.17
N LEU A 436 29.47 43.27 62.57
CA LEU A 436 29.91 44.48 63.23
C LEU A 436 28.85 45.56 63.01
N SER A 437 28.35 46.14 64.11
CA SER A 437 27.33 47.20 64.06
C SER A 437 27.83 48.46 64.76
N ALA A 438 27.66 49.59 64.08
CA ALA A 438 27.84 50.93 64.62
C ALA A 438 26.49 51.64 64.86
N LEU A 439 25.37 50.91 64.84
CA LEU A 439 24.04 51.47 65.02
C LEU A 439 23.81 52.01 66.44
N GLY A 440 23.32 53.25 66.56
CA GLY A 440 22.95 53.87 67.84
C GLY A 440 21.68 53.29 68.49
N LYS A 441 21.08 52.25 67.91
CA LYS A 441 19.91 51.53 68.44
C LYS A 441 20.16 50.02 68.36
N GLU A 442 19.56 49.30 69.30
CA GLU A 442 19.59 47.85 69.30
C GLU A 442 18.89 47.30 68.05
N GLN A 443 19.53 46.35 67.36
CA GLN A 443 19.03 45.76 66.12
C GLN A 443 18.87 44.25 66.29
N THR A 444 17.72 43.73 65.85
CA THR A 444 17.46 42.28 65.79
C THR A 444 17.51 41.84 64.33
N PHE A 445 18.29 40.81 64.04
CA PHE A 445 18.30 40.12 62.75
C PHE A 445 17.62 38.78 62.92
N THR A 446 16.51 38.56 62.23
CA THR A 446 15.73 37.33 62.34
C THR A 446 16.39 36.20 61.56
N LYS A 447 16.18 34.94 61.97
CA LYS A 447 16.49 33.77 61.15
C LYS A 447 15.91 33.97 59.74
N GLY A 448 16.70 33.69 58.71
CA GLY A 448 16.33 33.92 57.31
C GLY A 448 16.71 35.29 56.74
N THR A 449 17.26 36.22 57.54
CA THR A 449 17.77 37.49 57.01
C THR A 449 18.84 37.21 55.95
N VAL A 450 18.66 37.80 54.77
CA VAL A 450 19.55 37.60 53.62
C VAL A 450 20.79 38.49 53.78
N ILE A 451 21.95 37.88 53.58
CA ILE A 451 23.23 38.55 53.49
C ILE A 451 23.88 38.21 52.16
N THR A 452 24.54 39.19 51.57
CA THR A 452 25.15 39.07 50.25
C THR A 452 26.66 39.21 50.38
N SER A 453 27.42 38.22 49.92
CA SER A 453 28.88 38.27 49.93
C SER A 453 29.44 39.27 48.91
N SER A 454 30.71 39.62 49.03
CA SER A 454 31.40 40.48 48.05
C SER A 454 31.42 39.93 46.62
N ASN A 455 31.28 38.61 46.44
CA ASN A 455 31.08 37.95 45.15
C ASN A 455 29.61 37.76 44.74
N LYS A 456 28.68 38.50 45.36
CA LYS A 456 27.23 38.54 45.05
C LYS A 456 26.47 37.24 45.31
N LEU A 457 27.00 36.35 46.14
CA LEU A 457 26.32 35.11 46.54
C LEU A 457 25.48 35.37 47.79
N LYS A 458 24.30 34.78 47.85
CA LYS A 458 23.35 34.99 48.93
C LYS A 458 23.39 33.89 49.98
N PHE A 459 23.32 34.29 51.24
CA PHE A 459 23.24 33.42 52.40
C PHE A 459 22.11 33.91 53.31
N ALA A 460 21.57 33.02 54.12
CA ALA A 460 20.55 33.33 55.11
C ALA A 460 21.07 33.01 56.52
N LEU A 461 20.73 33.86 57.49
CA LEU A 461 20.97 33.57 58.91
C LEU A 461 20.25 32.28 59.33
N ASP A 462 20.94 31.39 60.02
CA ASP A 462 20.35 30.14 60.54
C ASP A 462 19.68 30.33 61.92
N GLU A 463 19.89 31.48 62.54
CA GLU A 463 19.31 31.81 63.85
C GLU A 463 19.02 33.31 63.97
N THR A 464 18.14 33.67 64.91
CA THR A 464 17.86 35.08 65.23
C THR A 464 18.93 35.60 66.17
N VAL A 465 19.56 36.72 65.84
CA VAL A 465 20.60 37.35 66.67
C VAL A 465 20.28 38.81 66.95
N LYS A 466 20.66 39.28 68.14
CA LYS A 466 20.39 40.64 68.62
C LYS A 466 21.70 41.34 68.93
N ILE A 467 21.94 42.49 68.31
CA ILE A 467 23.14 43.31 68.55
C ILE A 467 22.74 44.58 69.30
N ALA A 468 23.42 44.85 70.41
CA ALA A 468 23.18 46.03 71.24
C ALA A 468 23.58 47.34 70.53
N SER A 469 23.04 48.47 70.99
CA SER A 469 23.38 49.80 70.47
C SER A 469 24.83 50.21 70.77
N SER A 470 25.49 50.88 69.83
CA SER A 470 26.77 51.58 70.02
C SER A 470 26.56 52.91 70.78
N SER A 471 27.43 53.22 71.76
CA SER A 471 27.32 54.47 72.54
C SER A 471 28.21 55.61 72.03
N GLY A 472 28.64 55.56 70.76
CA GLY A 472 29.45 56.59 70.11
C GLY A 472 30.22 56.10 68.87
N LEU A 473 30.84 57.01 68.12
CA LEU A 473 31.59 56.73 66.86
C LEU A 473 32.75 55.72 66.99
N SER A 474 33.21 55.44 68.21
CA SER A 474 34.32 54.53 68.49
C SER A 474 33.91 53.20 69.15
N ASP A 475 32.62 52.96 69.39
CA ASP A 475 32.10 51.78 70.11
C ASP A 475 31.39 50.80 69.16
N VAL A 476 32.16 49.98 68.43
CA VAL A 476 31.62 48.97 67.50
C VAL A 476 31.27 47.69 68.26
N LYS A 477 30.00 47.25 68.17
CA LYS A 477 29.56 45.97 68.74
C LYS A 477 29.74 44.85 67.73
N THR A 478 30.07 43.65 68.22
CA THR A 478 30.26 42.45 67.39
C THR A 478 29.39 41.30 67.88
N ILE A 479 28.84 40.52 66.94
CA ILE A 479 28.13 39.26 67.25
C ILE A 479 28.44 38.21 66.21
N LYS A 480 28.61 36.95 66.65
CA LYS A 480 28.81 35.80 65.76
C LYS A 480 27.49 35.09 65.51
N THR A 481 27.27 34.63 64.28
CA THR A 481 26.07 33.87 63.92
C THR A 481 26.32 32.95 62.74
N ASN A 482 25.55 31.87 62.67
CA ASN A 482 25.64 30.88 61.59
C ASN A 482 24.82 31.28 60.37
N VAL A 483 25.35 30.96 59.20
CA VAL A 483 24.71 31.21 57.91
C VAL A 483 24.70 29.97 57.05
N VAL A 484 23.68 29.86 56.20
CA VAL A 484 23.52 28.80 55.21
C VAL A 484 23.34 29.44 53.84
N ALA A 485 24.00 28.90 52.83
CA ALA A 485 23.84 29.34 51.44
C ALA A 485 22.37 29.27 50.99
N GLU A 486 21.94 30.23 50.16
CA GLU A 486 20.60 30.20 49.59
C GLU A 486 20.43 29.05 48.60
N ASP A 487 21.44 28.77 47.78
CA ASP A 487 21.49 27.65 46.84
C ASP A 487 22.59 26.63 47.16
N ILE A 488 22.51 25.46 46.51
CA ILE A 488 23.56 24.43 46.52
C ILE A 488 24.69 24.82 45.55
N GLY A 489 25.94 24.51 45.88
CA GLY A 489 27.06 24.87 45.00
C GLY A 489 28.42 24.95 45.69
N LYS A 490 29.48 24.62 44.95
CA LYS A 490 30.87 24.78 45.44
C LYS A 490 31.29 26.25 45.48
N GLU A 491 30.67 27.09 44.67
CA GLU A 491 30.82 28.53 44.62
C GLU A 491 30.47 29.21 45.96
N TYR A 492 29.61 28.58 46.77
CA TYR A 492 29.26 29.04 48.10
C TYR A 492 30.30 28.67 49.18
N ASN A 493 31.35 27.92 48.85
CA ASN A 493 32.50 27.68 49.73
C ASN A 493 33.46 28.87 49.66
N LEU A 494 33.23 29.85 50.53
CA LEU A 494 33.97 31.11 50.58
C LEU A 494 35.26 31.01 51.42
N PRO A 495 36.37 31.64 51.02
CA PRO A 495 37.58 31.71 51.85
C PRO A 495 37.34 32.56 53.10
N SER A 496 38.20 32.42 54.13
CA SER A 496 38.17 33.30 55.30
C SER A 496 38.43 34.76 54.90
N GLY A 497 37.85 35.70 55.65
CA GLY A 497 37.99 37.14 55.41
C GLY A 497 37.09 37.70 54.30
N THR A 498 36.15 36.91 53.77
CA THR A 498 35.11 37.38 52.85
C THR A 498 34.16 38.34 53.58
N LYS A 499 33.86 39.47 52.93
CA LYS A 499 32.95 40.50 53.44
C LYS A 499 31.52 40.25 52.94
N PHE A 500 30.55 40.65 53.75
CA PHE A 500 29.13 40.52 53.47
C PHE A 500 28.41 41.84 53.75
N THR A 501 27.40 42.14 52.93
CA THR A 501 26.43 43.22 53.13
C THR A 501 25.11 42.61 53.59
N ILE A 502 24.39 43.32 54.46
CA ILE A 502 23.04 42.95 54.89
C ILE A 502 22.09 43.87 54.13
N ASP A 503 21.16 43.31 53.34
CA ASP A 503 20.43 44.03 52.27
C ASP A 503 19.64 45.27 52.76
N ASP A 504 19.33 45.37 54.06
CA ASP A 504 18.60 46.49 54.66
C ASP A 504 19.49 47.57 55.33
N PHE A 505 20.82 47.44 55.29
CA PHE A 505 21.75 48.34 55.98
C PHE A 505 22.87 48.86 55.08
N GLY A 506 23.25 50.11 55.26
CA GLY A 506 24.42 50.69 54.58
C GLY A 506 25.72 50.08 55.09
N SER A 507 26.71 49.87 54.21
CA SER A 507 28.01 49.28 54.56
C SER A 507 28.79 50.07 55.63
N SER A 508 28.43 51.34 55.85
CA SER A 508 28.98 52.20 56.91
C SER A 508 28.34 51.98 58.28
N GLU A 509 27.17 51.33 58.34
CA GLU A 509 26.38 51.13 59.56
C GLU A 509 26.51 49.70 60.09
N VAL A 510 26.49 48.72 59.19
CA VAL A 510 26.63 47.31 59.51
C VAL A 510 27.50 46.62 58.47
N GLU A 511 28.59 46.00 58.91
CA GLU A 511 29.49 45.18 58.09
C GLU A 511 29.53 43.76 58.65
N ALA A 512 29.57 42.75 57.80
CA ALA A 512 29.77 41.37 58.23
C ALA A 512 30.97 40.75 57.52
N LYS A 513 31.68 39.86 58.21
CA LYS A 513 32.78 39.08 57.62
C LYS A 513 32.81 37.66 58.17
N ASN A 514 33.36 36.70 57.44
CA ASN A 514 33.65 35.38 57.99
C ASN A 514 35.10 35.32 58.50
N ASP A 515 35.29 34.86 59.73
CA ASP A 515 36.64 34.65 60.28
C ASP A 515 37.26 33.32 59.82
N ALA A 516 36.42 32.32 59.51
CA ALA A 516 36.80 31.01 58.99
C ALA A 516 36.15 30.74 57.62
N ALA A 517 36.79 29.93 56.78
CA ALA A 517 36.26 29.57 55.46
C ALA A 517 34.92 28.81 55.56
N PHE A 518 34.02 29.05 54.62
CA PHE A 518 32.78 28.28 54.48
C PHE A 518 33.06 26.99 53.73
N SER A 519 32.31 25.94 54.08
CA SER A 519 32.50 24.61 53.49
C SER A 519 31.18 23.85 53.43
N GLY A 520 31.20 22.66 52.82
CA GLY A 520 30.03 21.79 52.66
C GLY A 520 29.21 22.07 51.40
N GLY A 521 29.46 23.17 50.68
CA GLY A 521 28.81 23.47 49.40
C GLY A 521 29.19 22.48 48.31
N SER A 522 28.21 21.81 47.71
CA SER A 522 28.40 20.89 46.57
C SER A 522 27.21 20.94 45.62
N LYS A 523 27.43 20.60 44.35
CA LYS A 523 26.40 20.53 43.31
C LYS A 523 26.79 19.48 42.28
N LYS A 524 25.89 18.53 42.00
CA LYS A 524 26.00 17.51 40.95
C LYS A 524 24.67 17.42 40.19
N GLU A 525 24.76 17.16 38.89
CA GLU A 525 23.59 16.83 38.06
C GLU A 525 23.36 15.32 38.09
N VAL A 526 22.12 14.90 38.36
CA VAL A 526 21.71 13.49 38.39
C VAL A 526 20.52 13.25 37.47
N MET A 527 20.44 12.02 36.93
CA MET A 527 19.30 11.61 36.11
C MET A 527 18.12 11.21 36.98
N VAL A 528 16.92 11.63 36.58
CA VAL A 528 15.66 11.35 37.28
C VAL A 528 14.57 10.95 36.31
N VAL A 529 13.62 10.15 36.76
CA VAL A 529 12.45 9.77 35.94
C VAL A 529 11.60 11.00 35.65
N SER A 530 11.39 11.34 34.37
CA SER A 530 10.49 12.45 33.99
C SER A 530 9.07 11.96 33.68
N LYS A 531 8.07 12.86 33.74
CA LYS A 531 6.69 12.52 33.33
C LYS A 531 6.62 12.04 31.88
N LYS A 532 7.40 12.69 31.00
CA LYS A 532 7.48 12.36 29.57
C LYS A 532 8.06 10.97 29.34
N ASP A 533 9.02 10.53 30.15
CA ASP A 533 9.56 9.17 30.06
C ASP A 533 8.50 8.13 30.40
N VAL A 534 7.72 8.39 31.47
CA VAL A 534 6.63 7.51 31.88
C VAL A 534 5.52 7.43 30.82
N GLU A 535 5.12 8.56 30.24
CA GLU A 535 4.12 8.61 29.16
C GLU A 535 4.57 7.81 27.93
N LYS A 536 5.80 8.02 27.47
CA LYS A 536 6.38 7.24 26.35
C LYS A 536 6.45 5.75 26.65
N ALA A 537 6.85 5.38 27.87
CA ALA A 537 6.93 3.98 28.27
C ALA A 537 5.54 3.31 28.31
N ILE A 538 4.49 4.04 28.69
CA ILE A 538 3.09 3.57 28.66
C ILE A 538 2.61 3.36 27.22
N GLU A 539 2.87 4.31 26.32
CA GLU A 539 2.51 4.18 24.91
C GLU A 539 3.21 2.98 24.27
N GLU A 540 4.50 2.80 24.56
CA GLU A 540 5.33 1.75 23.96
C GLU A 540 4.96 0.35 24.46
N ILE A 541 4.74 0.15 25.77
CA ILE A 541 4.29 -1.15 26.28
C ILE A 541 2.89 -1.51 25.75
N THR A 542 2.00 -0.53 25.63
CA THR A 542 0.65 -0.74 25.08
C THR A 542 0.73 -1.19 23.62
N LYS A 543 1.57 -0.54 22.81
CA LYS A 543 1.78 -0.92 21.42
C LYS A 543 2.46 -2.29 21.28
N ASN A 544 3.47 -2.59 22.11
CA ASN A 544 4.22 -3.85 22.04
C ASN A 544 3.38 -5.08 22.41
N LEU A 545 2.36 -4.93 23.25
CA LEU A 545 1.47 -6.02 23.65
C LEU A 545 0.22 -6.14 22.75
N GLU A 546 -0.01 -5.20 21.84
CA GLU A 546 -1.19 -5.19 20.95
C GLU A 546 -1.23 -6.42 20.04
N GLU A 547 -0.10 -6.82 19.43
CA GLU A 547 -0.04 -8.01 18.57
C GLU A 547 -0.33 -9.30 19.34
N LYS A 548 0.14 -9.40 20.59
CA LYS A 548 -0.17 -10.54 21.47
C LYS A 548 -1.66 -10.58 21.81
N ALA A 549 -2.26 -9.41 22.06
CA ALA A 549 -3.69 -9.29 22.29
C ALA A 549 -4.50 -9.74 21.06
N LYS A 550 -4.13 -9.32 19.85
CA LYS A 550 -4.79 -9.74 18.60
C LYS A 550 -4.75 -11.26 18.42
N LYS A 551 -3.58 -11.88 18.57
CA LYS A 551 -3.44 -13.35 18.50
C LYS A 551 -4.30 -14.06 19.55
N SER A 552 -4.31 -13.57 20.79
CA SER A 552 -5.14 -14.14 21.85
C SER A 552 -6.65 -14.01 21.58
N MET A 553 -7.09 -12.94 20.91
CA MET A 553 -8.49 -12.78 20.49
C MET A 553 -8.83 -13.70 19.31
N GLU A 554 -7.92 -13.87 18.35
CA GLU A 554 -8.08 -14.80 17.21
C GLU A 554 -8.20 -16.25 17.67
N GLU A 555 -7.51 -16.65 18.74
CA GLU A 555 -7.63 -17.98 19.34
C GLU A 555 -8.97 -18.21 20.05
N LYS A 556 -9.61 -17.14 20.54
CA LYS A 556 -10.88 -17.20 21.29
C LYS A 556 -12.12 -17.04 20.39
N ILE A 557 -11.94 -16.70 19.12
CA ILE A 557 -13.06 -16.41 18.23
C ILE A 557 -13.68 -17.69 17.67
N ASP A 558 -15.01 -17.74 17.61
CA ASP A 558 -15.72 -18.84 16.96
C ASP A 558 -15.43 -18.88 15.44
N GLN A 559 -15.40 -20.07 14.83
CA GLN A 559 -15.13 -20.25 13.38
C GLN A 559 -16.08 -19.47 12.44
N LYS A 560 -17.23 -19.00 12.95
CA LYS A 560 -18.21 -18.22 12.17
C LYS A 560 -17.97 -16.72 12.17
N ASN A 561 -17.12 -16.24 13.08
CA ASN A 561 -16.81 -14.83 13.23
C ASN A 561 -15.37 -14.56 12.82
N LYS A 562 -15.11 -13.36 12.32
CA LYS A 562 -13.77 -12.86 12.04
C LYS A 562 -13.46 -11.64 12.90
N LEU A 563 -12.20 -11.48 13.26
CA LEU A 563 -11.72 -10.34 14.03
C LEU A 563 -11.34 -9.19 13.08
N LEU A 564 -11.70 -7.95 13.42
CA LEU A 564 -11.19 -6.78 12.71
C LEU A 564 -9.74 -6.51 13.12
N PRO A 565 -8.88 -6.03 12.19
CA PRO A 565 -7.45 -5.82 12.45
C PRO A 565 -7.14 -4.64 13.39
N VAL A 566 -8.16 -4.03 14.01
CA VAL A 566 -8.09 -2.81 14.81
C VAL A 566 -8.53 -3.09 16.25
N ILE A 567 -7.71 -2.65 17.20
CA ILE A 567 -8.10 -2.55 18.61
C ILE A 567 -8.86 -1.25 18.84
N VAL A 568 -10.04 -1.35 19.44
CA VAL A 568 -10.90 -0.17 19.72
C VAL A 568 -10.61 0.45 21.08
N ASN A 569 -10.06 -0.28 22.04
CA ASN A 569 -9.66 0.30 23.33
C ASN A 569 -8.49 -0.47 23.96
N SER A 570 -7.64 0.25 24.69
CA SER A 570 -6.52 -0.32 25.45
C SER A 570 -6.35 0.44 26.75
N GLU A 571 -6.60 -0.21 27.89
CA GLU A 571 -6.55 0.43 29.21
C GLU A 571 -5.79 -0.43 30.21
N PHE A 572 -4.99 0.20 31.07
CA PHE A 572 -4.33 -0.51 32.17
C PHE A 572 -5.37 -0.90 33.22
N SER A 573 -5.54 -2.19 33.46
CA SER A 573 -6.30 -2.70 34.60
C SER A 573 -5.45 -2.68 35.88
N GLN A 574 -4.13 -2.86 35.75
CA GLN A 574 -3.16 -2.71 36.83
C GLN A 574 -1.86 -2.09 36.29
N LYS A 575 -1.29 -1.14 37.02
CA LYS A 575 -0.05 -0.45 36.65
C LYS A 575 0.85 -0.27 37.85
N SER A 576 2.12 -0.64 37.73
CA SER A 576 3.15 -0.44 38.73
C SER A 576 4.40 0.19 38.12
N LEU A 577 5.06 1.04 38.90
CA LEU A 577 6.35 1.63 38.60
C LEU A 577 7.32 1.23 39.71
N ASP A 578 8.51 0.75 39.34
CA ASP A 578 9.59 0.49 40.29
C ASP A 578 10.21 1.79 40.84
N LYS A 579 10.15 2.87 40.06
CA LYS A 579 10.69 4.21 40.36
C LYS A 579 9.68 5.30 40.08
N LYS A 580 9.52 6.23 41.01
CA LYS A 580 8.56 7.33 40.90
C LYS A 580 9.13 8.48 40.06
N VAL A 581 8.25 9.30 39.49
CA VAL A 581 8.65 10.53 38.81
C VAL A 581 9.45 11.43 39.77
N GLY A 582 10.63 11.87 39.34
CA GLY A 582 11.56 12.69 40.13
C GLY A 582 12.54 11.91 41.01
N GLU A 583 12.47 10.58 41.02
CA GLU A 583 13.42 9.71 41.71
C GLU A 583 14.73 9.57 40.91
N GLU A 584 15.87 9.61 41.60
CA GLU A 584 17.22 9.49 41.02
C GLU A 584 17.47 8.05 40.56
N THR A 585 17.65 7.86 39.26
CA THR A 585 17.94 6.57 38.64
C THR A 585 18.38 6.75 37.18
N GLU A 586 19.15 5.81 36.66
CA GLU A 586 19.48 5.77 35.22
C GLU A 586 18.37 5.10 34.39
N THR A 587 17.63 4.18 35.01
CA THR A 587 16.56 3.40 34.37
C THR A 587 15.35 3.21 35.28
N PHE A 588 14.20 2.98 34.70
CA PHE A 588 12.97 2.65 35.40
C PHE A 588 12.16 1.62 34.61
N THR A 589 11.34 0.86 35.30
CA THR A 589 10.50 -0.21 34.77
C THR A 589 9.04 0.09 35.04
N ILE A 590 8.22 0.00 33.99
CA ILE A 590 6.76 -0.03 34.09
C ILE A 590 6.31 -1.47 33.89
N ALA A 591 5.49 -1.98 34.80
CA ALA A 591 4.81 -3.26 34.64
C ALA A 591 3.29 -3.06 34.76
N GLY A 592 2.52 -3.91 34.11
CA GLY A 592 1.07 -3.81 34.20
C GLY A 592 0.32 -4.87 33.41
N ASN A 593 -0.97 -4.93 33.70
CA ASN A 593 -1.96 -5.69 32.96
C ASN A 593 -2.76 -4.70 32.13
N ILE A 594 -2.83 -4.93 30.82
CA ILE A 594 -3.54 -4.06 29.88
C ILE A 594 -4.70 -4.85 29.29
N ASN A 595 -5.91 -4.32 29.44
CA ASN A 595 -7.11 -4.84 28.81
C ASN A 595 -7.25 -4.26 27.40
N TYR A 596 -7.34 -5.13 26.41
CA TYR A 596 -7.55 -4.77 25.01
C TYR A 596 -8.95 -5.17 24.58
N ASN A 597 -9.64 -4.27 23.89
CA ASN A 597 -10.94 -4.53 23.30
C ASN A 597 -10.82 -4.50 21.78
N GLY A 598 -11.14 -5.62 21.14
CA GLY A 598 -11.27 -5.76 19.69
C GLY A 598 -12.73 -5.91 19.29
N ILE A 599 -13.00 -5.88 17.98
CA ILE A 599 -14.34 -6.10 17.44
C ILE A 599 -14.30 -7.31 16.50
N SER A 600 -15.22 -8.24 16.70
CA SER A 600 -15.49 -9.36 15.78
C SER A 600 -16.83 -9.21 15.07
N TYR A 601 -16.96 -9.78 13.89
CA TYR A 601 -18.20 -9.74 13.09
C TYR A 601 -18.52 -11.11 12.48
N PRO A 602 -19.80 -11.42 12.20
CA PRO A 602 -20.20 -12.65 11.51
C PRO A 602 -19.78 -12.61 10.03
N ASP A 603 -19.05 -13.62 9.57
CA ASP A 603 -18.56 -13.68 8.19
C ASP A 603 -19.70 -13.84 7.17
N ASP A 604 -20.78 -14.51 7.57
CA ASP A 604 -21.95 -14.75 6.72
C ASP A 604 -22.74 -13.47 6.42
N GLU A 605 -22.78 -12.53 7.36
CA GLU A 605 -23.43 -11.23 7.15
C GLU A 605 -22.65 -10.35 6.17
N LEU A 606 -21.32 -10.39 6.25
CA LEU A 606 -20.46 -9.68 5.30
C LEU A 606 -20.57 -10.26 3.88
N GLN A 607 -20.70 -11.59 3.75
CA GLN A 607 -20.98 -12.24 2.47
C GLN A 607 -22.34 -11.84 1.88
N LYS A 608 -23.38 -11.73 2.72
CA LYS A 608 -24.71 -11.28 2.29
C LYS A 608 -24.67 -9.83 1.79
N LEU A 609 -24.02 -8.93 2.53
CA LEU A 609 -23.82 -7.55 2.09
C LEU A 609 -23.05 -7.49 0.76
N SER A 610 -21.98 -8.27 0.62
CA SER A 610 -21.19 -8.35 -0.61
C SER A 610 -22.03 -8.77 -1.82
N LYS A 611 -22.94 -9.74 -1.64
CA LYS A 611 -23.91 -10.14 -2.67
C LYS A 611 -24.86 -9.02 -3.04
N GLU A 612 -25.31 -8.23 -2.07
CA GLU A 612 -26.23 -7.12 -2.29
C GLU A 612 -25.58 -5.97 -3.07
N LEU A 613 -24.35 -5.60 -2.69
CA LEU A 613 -23.56 -4.56 -3.37
C LEU A 613 -23.29 -4.87 -4.84
N LEU A 614 -23.17 -6.15 -5.20
CA LEU A 614 -22.94 -6.57 -6.58
C LEU A 614 -24.22 -6.61 -7.43
N LYS A 615 -25.41 -6.81 -6.83
CA LYS A 615 -26.69 -6.86 -7.58
C LYS A 615 -26.99 -5.55 -8.30
N GLU A 616 -26.56 -4.41 -7.75
CA GLU A 616 -26.74 -3.10 -8.39
C GLU A 616 -25.94 -2.95 -9.69
N LYS A 617 -24.90 -3.76 -9.90
CA LYS A 617 -23.99 -3.70 -11.05
C LYS A 617 -24.16 -4.85 -12.06
N THR A 618 -24.99 -5.85 -11.78
CA THR A 618 -25.21 -6.95 -12.72
C THR A 618 -26.16 -6.56 -13.85
N ILE A 619 -25.73 -6.77 -15.09
CA ILE A 619 -26.58 -6.68 -16.30
C ILE A 619 -27.42 -7.97 -16.40
N ASP A 620 -28.69 -7.87 -16.84
CA ASP A 620 -29.70 -8.95 -16.88
C ASP A 620 -29.25 -10.29 -17.53
N ASP A 621 -28.17 -10.30 -18.31
CA ASP A 621 -27.67 -11.44 -19.10
C ASP A 621 -26.44 -12.15 -18.49
N ALA A 622 -26.01 -11.80 -17.27
CA ALA A 622 -24.90 -12.45 -16.57
C ALA A 622 -25.29 -12.86 -15.14
N PHE A 623 -24.69 -13.93 -14.61
CA PHE A 623 -24.89 -14.35 -13.22
C PHE A 623 -23.58 -14.36 -12.45
N ILE A 624 -23.65 -14.02 -11.17
CA ILE A 624 -22.54 -14.10 -10.23
C ILE A 624 -22.37 -15.57 -9.82
N GLN A 625 -21.16 -16.11 -9.98
CA GLN A 625 -20.80 -17.40 -9.42
C GLN A 625 -20.68 -17.29 -7.89
N ASP A 626 -21.01 -18.36 -7.15
CA ASP A 626 -21.10 -18.34 -5.68
C ASP A 626 -19.82 -17.91 -4.94
N ASP A 627 -18.66 -17.97 -5.60
CA ASP A 627 -17.35 -17.58 -5.06
C ASP A 627 -17.14 -16.06 -5.14
N ILE A 628 -17.62 -15.34 -4.13
CA ILE A 628 -17.34 -13.91 -3.95
C ILE A 628 -16.15 -13.76 -3.01
N SER A 629 -15.09 -13.10 -3.49
CA SER A 629 -13.97 -12.69 -2.64
C SER A 629 -14.20 -11.27 -2.13
N TYR A 630 -13.91 -11.02 -0.86
CA TYR A 630 -13.94 -9.69 -0.27
C TYR A 630 -12.68 -9.45 0.57
N ALA A 631 -12.20 -8.22 0.53
CA ALA A 631 -11.13 -7.73 1.41
C ALA A 631 -11.65 -6.52 2.19
N LEU A 632 -11.20 -6.38 3.45
CA LEU A 632 -11.45 -5.20 4.26
C LEU A 632 -10.18 -4.36 4.31
N GLU A 633 -10.28 -3.13 3.85
CA GLU A 633 -9.20 -2.15 3.85
C GLU A 633 -9.58 -0.96 4.73
N ASN A 634 -8.59 -0.13 5.08
CA ASN A 634 -8.82 1.14 5.77
C ASN A 634 -9.68 1.04 7.04
N SER A 635 -9.57 -0.07 7.79
CA SER A 635 -10.29 -0.25 9.06
C SER A 635 -9.85 0.82 10.06
N LYS A 636 -10.79 1.67 10.49
CA LYS A 636 -10.55 2.81 11.39
C LYS A 636 -11.56 2.80 12.53
N LYS A 637 -11.06 2.98 13.75
CA LYS A 637 -11.90 3.20 14.93
C LYS A 637 -12.65 4.53 14.77
N LYS A 638 -13.98 4.49 14.79
CA LYS A 638 -14.83 5.69 14.86
C LYS A 638 -15.14 6.05 16.31
N ASN A 639 -15.45 5.05 17.13
CA ASN A 639 -15.57 5.15 18.59
C ASN A 639 -15.35 3.76 19.22
N ASN A 640 -15.52 3.62 20.53
CA ASN A 640 -15.29 2.34 21.21
C ASN A 640 -16.25 1.20 20.79
N ASN A 641 -17.33 1.52 20.07
CA ASN A 641 -18.36 0.55 19.64
C ASN A 641 -18.51 0.46 18.12
N GLU A 642 -17.82 1.30 17.35
CA GLU A 642 -17.95 1.38 15.90
C GLU A 642 -16.59 1.44 15.20
N VAL A 643 -16.42 0.61 14.18
CA VAL A 643 -15.28 0.62 13.26
C VAL A 643 -15.79 0.78 11.84
N SER A 644 -15.25 1.74 11.10
CA SER A 644 -15.49 1.90 9.67
C SER A 644 -14.41 1.16 8.89
N ALA A 645 -14.76 0.48 7.80
CA ALA A 645 -13.80 -0.12 6.88
C ALA A 645 -14.31 0.01 5.43
N ALA A 646 -13.39 0.01 4.48
CA ALA A 646 -13.73 -0.12 3.06
C ALA A 646 -13.78 -1.62 2.71
N ILE A 647 -14.91 -2.10 2.20
CA ILE A 647 -15.02 -3.46 1.65
C ILE A 647 -14.75 -3.41 0.15
N HIS A 648 -13.77 -4.20 -0.29
CA HIS A 648 -13.45 -4.43 -1.70
C HIS A 648 -14.01 -5.79 -2.08
N VAL A 649 -15.13 -5.78 -2.82
CA VAL A 649 -15.83 -6.98 -3.23
C VAL A 649 -15.47 -7.28 -4.68
N LYS A 650 -15.07 -8.52 -4.95
CA LYS A 650 -14.73 -9.02 -6.29
C LYS A 650 -15.51 -10.30 -6.58
N ALA A 651 -16.13 -10.33 -7.75
CA ALA A 651 -16.89 -11.48 -8.22
C ALA A 651 -16.61 -11.78 -9.70
N LEU A 652 -16.78 -13.06 -10.04
CA LEU A 652 -16.71 -13.55 -11.41
C LEU A 652 -18.12 -13.63 -12.00
N LEU A 653 -18.36 -12.88 -13.06
CA LEU A 653 -19.59 -12.95 -13.85
C LEU A 653 -19.41 -13.92 -15.01
N LEU A 654 -20.35 -14.86 -15.14
CA LEU A 654 -20.45 -15.77 -16.27
C LEU A 654 -21.64 -15.38 -17.15
N PRO A 655 -21.53 -15.57 -18.49
CA PRO A 655 -22.63 -15.28 -19.39
C PRO A 655 -23.76 -16.29 -19.16
N LYS A 656 -25.00 -15.81 -19.21
CA LYS A 656 -26.17 -16.69 -19.16
C LYS A 656 -26.37 -17.35 -20.52
N LEU A 657 -25.97 -18.63 -20.63
CA LEU A 657 -26.05 -19.38 -21.88
C LEU A 657 -27.26 -20.32 -21.90
N GLU A 658 -28.21 -20.03 -22.78
CA GLU A 658 -29.35 -20.92 -23.06
C GLU A 658 -28.93 -22.08 -23.99
N LYS A 659 -28.49 -23.18 -23.37
CA LYS A 659 -27.97 -24.38 -24.07
C LYS A 659 -28.89 -24.90 -25.17
N GLU A 660 -30.21 -24.86 -24.96
CA GLU A 660 -31.20 -25.31 -25.95
C GLU A 660 -31.26 -24.41 -27.19
N LYS A 661 -31.24 -23.08 -27.02
CA LYS A 661 -31.19 -22.13 -28.15
C LYS A 661 -29.90 -22.28 -28.95
N ILE A 662 -28.78 -22.50 -28.25
CA ILE A 662 -27.49 -22.75 -28.89
C ILE A 662 -27.55 -24.04 -29.71
N ALA A 663 -28.00 -25.16 -29.14
CA ALA A 663 -28.12 -26.44 -29.84
C ALA A 663 -29.01 -26.35 -31.10
N ASN A 664 -30.14 -25.64 -31.02
CA ASN A 664 -31.04 -25.41 -32.17
C ASN A 664 -30.37 -24.58 -33.27
N THR A 665 -29.62 -23.54 -32.90
CA THR A 665 -28.91 -22.67 -33.86
C THR A 665 -27.78 -23.41 -34.57
N LEU A 666 -27.13 -24.34 -33.89
CA LEU A 666 -26.00 -25.11 -34.41
C LEU A 666 -26.40 -26.30 -35.30
N SER A 667 -27.68 -26.69 -35.29
CA SER A 667 -28.13 -27.91 -35.94
C SER A 667 -27.88 -27.92 -37.45
N GLY A 668 -27.23 -28.99 -37.95
CA GLY A 668 -26.90 -29.17 -39.36
C GLY A 668 -25.76 -28.29 -39.92
N LYS A 669 -25.21 -27.37 -39.12
CA LYS A 669 -24.12 -26.47 -39.54
C LYS A 669 -22.79 -27.21 -39.66
N SER A 670 -21.89 -26.68 -40.48
CA SER A 670 -20.50 -27.15 -40.50
C SER A 670 -19.78 -26.76 -39.20
N PHE A 671 -18.68 -27.43 -38.88
CA PHE A 671 -17.87 -27.07 -37.71
C PHE A 671 -17.37 -25.63 -37.77
N ASP A 672 -16.94 -25.18 -38.95
CA ASP A 672 -16.43 -23.81 -39.13
C ASP A 672 -17.52 -22.76 -38.92
N GLU A 673 -18.74 -23.04 -39.41
CA GLU A 673 -19.90 -22.18 -39.17
C GLU A 673 -20.31 -22.18 -37.71
N ALA A 674 -20.33 -23.34 -37.06
CA ALA A 674 -20.65 -23.47 -35.64
C ALA A 674 -19.65 -22.71 -34.77
N GLN A 675 -18.34 -22.86 -35.02
CA GLN A 675 -17.30 -22.11 -34.32
C GLN A 675 -17.47 -20.60 -34.52
N LYS A 676 -17.72 -20.13 -35.76
CA LYS A 676 -17.96 -18.70 -36.05
C LYS A 676 -19.17 -18.13 -35.33
N ILE A 677 -20.22 -18.92 -35.08
CA ILE A 677 -21.41 -18.48 -34.34
C ILE A 677 -21.12 -18.43 -32.84
N LEU A 678 -20.47 -19.47 -32.32
CA LEU A 678 -20.19 -19.60 -30.89
C LEU A 678 -19.15 -18.59 -30.40
N LEU A 679 -18.14 -18.29 -31.21
CA LEU A 679 -17.14 -17.25 -30.91
C LEU A 679 -17.69 -15.82 -30.95
N LYS A 680 -18.92 -15.60 -31.46
CA LYS A 680 -19.60 -14.31 -31.36
C LYS A 680 -20.33 -14.12 -30.03
N ILE A 681 -20.51 -15.18 -29.25
CA ILE A 681 -21.11 -15.09 -27.92
C ILE A 681 -20.08 -14.43 -26.99
N PRO A 682 -20.44 -13.35 -26.27
CA PRO A 682 -19.54 -12.69 -25.34
C PRO A 682 -18.93 -13.68 -24.34
N GLN A 683 -17.65 -13.47 -23.99
CA GLN A 683 -16.89 -14.28 -23.03
C GLN A 683 -16.53 -15.71 -23.50
N VAL A 684 -16.99 -16.19 -24.65
CA VAL A 684 -16.53 -17.48 -25.22
C VAL A 684 -15.15 -17.29 -25.85
N SER A 685 -14.14 -18.00 -25.33
CA SER A 685 -12.74 -17.93 -25.80
C SER A 685 -12.38 -19.10 -26.71
N HIS A 686 -12.87 -20.29 -26.40
CA HIS A 686 -12.55 -21.51 -27.13
C HIS A 686 -13.80 -22.37 -27.35
N VAL A 687 -13.84 -23.06 -28.48
CA VAL A 687 -14.95 -23.93 -28.88
C VAL A 687 -14.37 -25.26 -29.35
N SER A 688 -14.71 -26.33 -28.64
CA SER A 688 -14.34 -27.69 -29.02
C SER A 688 -15.59 -28.47 -29.44
N ILE A 689 -15.52 -29.13 -30.61
CA ILE A 689 -16.62 -29.93 -31.14
C ILE A 689 -16.13 -31.36 -31.32
N LYS A 690 -16.81 -32.31 -30.66
CA LYS A 690 -16.55 -33.75 -30.79
C LYS A 690 -17.78 -34.46 -31.32
N LEU A 691 -17.59 -35.33 -32.31
CA LEU A 691 -18.66 -36.19 -32.84
C LEU A 691 -18.52 -37.61 -32.31
N SER A 692 -19.66 -38.25 -32.08
CA SER A 692 -19.76 -39.66 -31.76
C SER A 692 -20.80 -40.32 -32.68
N PRO A 693 -20.41 -41.33 -33.49
CA PRO A 693 -19.05 -41.90 -33.64
C PRO A 693 -18.10 -41.01 -34.48
N SER A 694 -16.79 -41.06 -34.21
CA SER A 694 -15.76 -40.35 -34.99
C SER A 694 -15.30 -41.18 -36.20
N LEU A 695 -15.66 -40.75 -37.41
CA LEU A 695 -15.32 -41.48 -38.65
C LEU A 695 -14.35 -40.66 -39.52
N PRO A 696 -13.32 -41.29 -40.12
CA PRO A 696 -12.21 -40.60 -40.79
C PRO A 696 -12.55 -39.89 -42.11
N PHE A 697 -13.67 -40.22 -42.76
CA PHE A 697 -13.98 -39.74 -44.12
C PHE A 697 -15.31 -38.99 -44.24
N VAL A 698 -15.88 -38.50 -43.13
CA VAL A 698 -17.19 -37.86 -43.13
C VAL A 698 -17.08 -36.34 -43.08
N LEU A 699 -18.02 -35.65 -43.74
CA LEU A 699 -18.14 -34.20 -43.68
C LEU A 699 -18.28 -33.75 -42.21
N LYS A 700 -17.48 -32.76 -41.81
CA LYS A 700 -17.44 -32.16 -40.46
C LYS A 700 -18.67 -31.29 -40.22
N ASN A 701 -19.85 -31.91 -40.15
CA ASN A 701 -21.14 -31.26 -39.89
C ASN A 701 -21.74 -31.74 -38.58
N LEU A 702 -22.45 -30.86 -37.90
CA LEU A 702 -23.22 -31.19 -36.71
C LEU A 702 -24.51 -31.95 -37.06
N PRO A 703 -25.04 -32.77 -36.14
CA PRO A 703 -26.33 -33.44 -36.30
C PRO A 703 -27.45 -32.47 -36.70
N ARG A 704 -28.31 -32.89 -37.64
CA ARG A 704 -29.51 -32.14 -38.04
C ARG A 704 -30.64 -32.19 -37.01
N ILE A 705 -30.49 -33.03 -35.99
CA ILE A 705 -31.43 -33.14 -34.87
C ILE A 705 -30.77 -32.43 -33.68
N ALA A 706 -31.30 -31.28 -33.27
CA ALA A 706 -30.73 -30.47 -32.19
C ALA A 706 -30.60 -31.25 -30.86
N LYS A 707 -31.51 -32.19 -30.58
CA LYS A 707 -31.45 -33.08 -29.40
C LYS A 707 -30.21 -33.97 -29.35
N ASN A 708 -29.53 -34.17 -30.49
CA ASN A 708 -28.29 -34.92 -30.56
C ASN A 708 -27.05 -34.03 -30.35
N ILE A 709 -27.22 -32.74 -30.05
CA ILE A 709 -26.14 -31.79 -29.76
C ILE A 709 -26.19 -31.44 -28.27
N THR A 710 -25.16 -31.84 -27.53
CA THR A 710 -24.98 -31.50 -26.11
C THR A 710 -24.04 -30.31 -26.00
N VAL A 711 -24.47 -29.25 -25.32
CA VAL A 711 -23.64 -28.05 -25.06
C VAL A 711 -23.14 -28.08 -23.62
N ILE A 712 -21.82 -28.05 -23.45
CA ILE A 712 -21.12 -28.00 -22.17
C ILE A 712 -20.42 -26.63 -22.08
N VAL A 713 -20.40 -26.05 -20.89
CA VAL A 713 -19.73 -24.77 -20.63
C VAL A 713 -18.70 -25.04 -19.56
N ASP A 714 -17.44 -24.84 -19.93
CA ASP A 714 -16.27 -25.04 -19.10
C ASP A 714 -15.63 -23.67 -18.81
N LYS A 715 -15.09 -23.49 -17.60
CA LYS A 715 -14.33 -22.30 -17.23
C LYS A 715 -12.89 -22.48 -17.73
N GLU A 716 -12.32 -21.43 -18.32
CA GLU A 716 -10.89 -21.35 -18.63
C GLU A 716 -10.05 -21.04 -17.39
#